data_AF-A0A9E4HKG4-F1
#
_entry.id   AF-A0A9E4HKG4-F1
#
_cell.length_a   1.000
_cell.length_b   1.000
_cell.length_c   1.000
_cell.angle_alpha   90.00
_cell.angle_beta   90.00
_cell.angle_gamma   90.00
#
_symmetry.space_group_name_H-M   'P 1'
#
loop_
_entity.id
_entity.type
_entity.pdbx_description
1 polymer ?
#
loop_
_entity_poly.entity_id
_entity_poly.type
_entity_poly.pdbx_seq_one_letter_code
_entity_poly.pdbx_strand_id
1 'polypeptide(L)'
;MTRPRLIVCLLLKNGLIVRSQLFRTHQIIGTPISTVRRLSNWNVDELVLLDISEEDYHDMRRDDLQMHYKGTSTIDILRQVAEVSFMPLAFGGRIRSLDDMRTRLEAGADKCVINSQAVATPELIEQGAKQFGAQCIVVSIDAYRHEDGRLEAFTEGGTQPTGLDPADLAKKVERLGAGEIFLNSIDRDGTGAGYDVDLIQRVAAAVSIPVIACGGVGSYDHFPAAVLEGGASAAAAANIFHFFELAYPLAKKACLNAGIPMRSVSLDSAWFPREPVYDLAERDAEIADRLKRAKQGPGPEFSAKPKRTVRWCSRCLYPSVSAAPMEFDDEGICMGCRSAEKKVEIPAGEWERRKELLIDILEKNRCRDGNRHDCIIAVSGGKDSHFQTHYIKNVLGFNPLLVTYYGNNFSPAGQRNLLRMKETFGVDHLIYQPSVELLKKLNRLGFTIMGDMNWHNHIGICTVPMKLAVQHKIPIVIWGEHGYSDLSGQFSMTDFVEWTYRTRLEHYCRGYEWNYVVGLEGITKQDMWAYQYPTDQEIFDLGLRGIHLSNYVYWEANKHAKMVIDKYNFEVADEPFDRTYRTMSNLDDIHENGVHDYMKFIKLGYGRCTDHATKDVRAGVLSRGQAVDLVRKHDHVKPRDLTRWLEYTGMSEDEFDAIADTFRNPRVWRRENDAWVKDNLWDERNS
;
A
#
# COMPACT_ATOMS: atom_id res chain seq x y z
N MET A 1 29.52 -13.58 21.23
CA MET A 1 28.08 -13.62 20.90
C MET A 1 27.85 -12.80 19.65
N THR A 2 27.18 -13.38 18.66
CA THR A 2 26.62 -12.65 17.52
C THR A 2 25.57 -11.66 18.04
N ARG A 3 25.53 -10.46 17.46
CA ARG A 3 24.55 -9.42 17.86
C ARG A 3 23.14 -9.88 17.46
N PRO A 4 22.10 -9.66 18.30
CA PRO A 4 20.72 -9.91 17.91
C PRO A 4 20.34 -9.15 16.63
N ARG A 5 19.46 -9.75 15.82
CA ARG A 5 18.97 -9.19 14.54
C ARG A 5 17.50 -8.82 14.62
N LEU A 6 17.11 -7.77 13.89
CA LEU A 6 15.72 -7.46 13.60
C LEU A 6 15.41 -7.85 12.15
N ILE A 7 14.46 -8.76 11.96
CA ILE A 7 14.20 -9.40 10.66
C ILE A 7 12.84 -8.95 10.13
N VAL A 8 12.79 -8.60 8.84
CA VAL A 8 11.53 -8.35 8.15
C VAL A 8 11.08 -9.64 7.49
N CYS A 9 9.84 -10.06 7.78
CA CYS A 9 9.21 -11.19 7.11
C CYS A 9 8.18 -10.66 6.08
N LEU A 10 8.31 -11.08 4.83
CA LEU A 10 7.41 -10.75 3.75
C LEU A 10 6.71 -12.01 3.25
N LEU A 11 5.41 -11.91 2.99
CA LEU A 11 4.63 -12.99 2.39
C LEU A 11 4.36 -12.65 0.93
N LEU A 12 4.70 -13.56 0.04
CA LEU A 12 4.48 -13.46 -1.40
C LEU A 12 3.31 -14.37 -1.78
N LYS A 13 2.25 -13.81 -2.35
CA LYS A 13 1.13 -14.56 -2.92
C LYS A 13 0.85 -14.04 -4.31
N ASN A 14 0.85 -14.94 -5.29
CA ASN A 14 0.63 -14.61 -6.70
C ASN A 14 1.59 -13.51 -7.21
N GLY A 15 2.83 -13.52 -6.72
CA GLY A 15 3.88 -12.55 -7.05
C GLY A 15 3.73 -11.16 -6.41
N LEU A 16 2.76 -10.97 -5.52
CA LEU A 16 2.51 -9.73 -4.81
C LEU A 16 2.73 -9.90 -3.30
N ILE A 17 3.09 -8.81 -2.63
CA ILE A 17 3.22 -8.81 -1.17
C ILE A 17 1.83 -8.76 -0.56
N VAL A 18 1.56 -9.69 0.35
CA VAL A 18 0.32 -9.74 1.11
C VAL A 18 0.59 -9.62 2.60
N ARG A 19 -0.38 -9.02 3.31
CA ARG A 19 -0.47 -9.20 4.77
C ARG A 19 -1.19 -10.50 5.09
N SER A 20 -0.91 -11.09 6.26
CA SER A 20 -1.62 -12.25 6.81
C SER A 20 -2.42 -11.88 8.06
N GLN A 21 -3.47 -12.64 8.33
CA GLN A 21 -4.12 -12.72 9.63
C GLN A 21 -4.53 -14.17 9.88
N LEU A 22 -4.01 -14.77 10.96
CA LEU A 22 -4.28 -16.15 11.36
C LEU A 22 -4.07 -17.17 10.23
N PHE A 23 -3.10 -16.92 9.33
CA PHE A 23 -2.80 -17.75 8.15
C PHE A 23 -3.95 -17.94 7.13
N ARG A 24 -5.06 -17.21 7.28
CA ARG A 24 -6.27 -17.40 6.47
C ARG A 24 -6.58 -16.20 5.60
N THR A 25 -6.58 -15.01 6.19
CA THR A 25 -6.98 -13.79 5.48
C THR A 25 -5.75 -13.10 4.90
N HIS A 26 -5.71 -13.00 3.57
CA HIS A 26 -4.62 -12.36 2.85
C HIS A 26 -5.13 -11.13 2.10
N GLN A 27 -4.43 -10.00 2.22
CA GLN A 27 -4.77 -8.76 1.52
C GLN A 27 -3.51 -8.24 0.80
N ILE A 28 -3.65 -7.90 -0.48
CA ILE A 28 -2.54 -7.39 -1.29
C ILE A 28 -2.16 -6.00 -0.80
N ILE A 29 -0.89 -5.79 -0.48
CA ILE A 29 -0.37 -4.53 0.07
C ILE A 29 0.76 -3.93 -0.76
N GLY A 30 1.23 -4.58 -1.83
CA GLY A 30 2.12 -3.97 -2.83
C GLY A 30 3.03 -4.96 -3.56
N THR A 31 4.11 -4.45 -4.16
CA THR A 31 5.03 -5.27 -4.96
C THR A 31 6.30 -5.63 -4.20
N PRO A 32 6.89 -6.83 -4.41
CA PRO A 32 8.12 -7.23 -3.72
C PRO A 32 9.29 -6.30 -4.00
N ILE A 33 9.49 -5.86 -5.25
CA ILE A 33 10.71 -5.13 -5.64
C ILE A 33 10.76 -3.73 -4.99
N SER A 34 9.65 -2.99 -5.02
CA SER A 34 9.55 -1.67 -4.36
C SER A 34 9.69 -1.79 -2.84
N THR A 35 9.07 -2.81 -2.26
CA THR A 35 9.14 -3.10 -0.83
C THR A 35 10.57 -3.38 -0.41
N VAL A 36 11.26 -4.31 -1.07
CA VAL A 36 12.63 -4.72 -0.72
C VAL A 36 13.62 -3.58 -0.95
N ARG A 37 13.47 -2.78 -2.01
CA ARG A 37 14.30 -1.59 -2.25
C ARG A 37 14.23 -0.61 -1.07
N ARG A 38 13.05 -0.38 -0.51
CA ARG A 38 12.86 0.45 0.70
C ARG A 38 13.52 -0.18 1.93
N LEU A 39 13.39 -1.49 2.10
CA LEU A 39 14.05 -2.20 3.22
C LEU A 39 15.58 -2.11 3.11
N SER A 40 16.14 -2.16 1.90
CA SER A 40 17.56 -1.95 1.65
C SER A 40 17.99 -0.52 1.98
N ASN A 41 17.17 0.49 1.63
CA ASN A 41 17.41 1.88 2.04
C ASN A 41 17.45 2.05 3.58
N TRP A 42 16.61 1.32 4.32
CA TRP A 42 16.59 1.32 5.79
C TRP A 42 17.65 0.43 6.45
N ASN A 43 18.56 -0.17 5.69
CA ASN A 43 19.62 -1.06 6.20
C ASN A 43 19.06 -2.16 7.14
N VAL A 44 18.01 -2.84 6.68
CA VAL A 44 17.43 -3.99 7.39
C VAL A 44 18.49 -5.06 7.67
N ASP A 45 18.40 -5.75 8.82
CA ASP A 45 19.40 -6.74 9.23
C ASP A 45 19.33 -8.02 8.40
N GLU A 46 18.12 -8.49 8.11
CA GLU A 46 17.87 -9.67 7.30
C GLU A 46 16.43 -9.67 6.79
N LEU A 47 16.19 -10.30 5.64
CA LEU A 47 14.90 -10.45 5.01
C LEU A 47 14.53 -11.94 4.91
N VAL A 48 13.33 -12.29 5.37
CA VAL A 48 12.70 -13.58 5.12
C VAL A 48 11.54 -13.34 4.14
N LEU A 49 11.57 -13.98 2.97
CA LEU A 49 10.51 -13.92 1.97
C LEU A 49 9.90 -15.31 1.79
N LEU A 50 8.62 -15.48 2.14
CA LEU A 50 7.91 -16.75 2.07
C LEU A 50 6.90 -16.72 0.92
N ASP A 51 7.09 -17.58 -0.08
CA ASP A 51 6.11 -17.81 -1.13
C ASP A 51 5.01 -18.76 -0.66
N ILE A 52 3.80 -18.21 -0.56
CA ILE A 52 2.56 -18.91 -0.19
C ILE A 52 1.63 -19.09 -1.40
N SER A 53 2.14 -18.89 -2.61
CA SER A 53 1.37 -19.09 -3.83
C SER A 53 1.11 -20.58 -4.09
N GLU A 54 -0.08 -20.89 -4.57
CA GLU A 54 -0.45 -22.25 -4.98
C GLU A 54 0.09 -22.59 -6.37
N GLU A 55 0.15 -21.59 -7.25
CA GLU A 55 0.63 -21.68 -8.62
C GLU A 55 2.00 -21.00 -8.77
N ASP A 56 2.75 -21.37 -9.82
CA ASP A 56 4.01 -20.69 -10.13
C ASP A 56 3.85 -19.48 -11.05
N TYR A 57 2.79 -19.45 -11.87
CA TYR A 57 2.55 -18.35 -12.81
C TYR A 57 1.81 -17.20 -12.15
N HIS A 58 2.40 -16.00 -12.21
CA HIS A 58 1.90 -14.80 -11.55
C HIS A 58 1.49 -13.73 -12.55
N ASP A 59 0.20 -13.39 -12.55
CA ASP A 59 -0.31 -12.17 -13.19
C ASP A 59 -0.44 -11.08 -12.13
N MET A 60 0.62 -10.27 -12.00
CA MET A 60 0.77 -9.29 -10.91
C MET A 60 -0.10 -8.04 -11.09
N ARG A 61 -0.66 -7.81 -12.29
CA ARG A 61 -1.66 -6.76 -12.59
C ARG A 61 -1.26 -5.34 -12.13
N ARG A 62 0.03 -5.05 -12.04
CA ARG A 62 0.60 -3.74 -11.65
C ARG A 62 1.42 -3.12 -12.80
N ASP A 63 0.84 -3.11 -13.99
CA ASP A 63 1.47 -2.50 -15.18
C ASP A 63 1.45 -0.96 -15.12
N ASP A 64 0.80 -0.40 -14.10
CA ASP A 64 0.64 1.03 -13.85
C ASP A 64 1.84 1.65 -13.12
N LEU A 65 2.76 0.83 -12.61
CA LEU A 65 3.99 1.27 -11.96
C LEU A 65 5.13 1.41 -12.96
N GLN A 66 6.05 2.35 -12.71
CA GLN A 66 7.31 2.48 -13.44
C GLN A 66 8.15 1.18 -13.43
N MET A 67 8.03 0.36 -12.39
CA MET A 67 8.80 -0.87 -12.26
C MET A 67 8.09 -2.04 -12.93
N HIS A 68 8.73 -2.61 -13.96
CA HIS A 68 8.22 -3.76 -14.69
C HIS A 68 8.89 -5.06 -14.25
N TYR A 69 8.11 -6.13 -14.18
CA TYR A 69 8.63 -7.45 -13.87
C TYR A 69 9.23 -8.10 -15.13
N LYS A 70 10.43 -8.66 -14.99
CA LYS A 70 11.15 -9.37 -16.06
C LYS A 70 10.67 -10.82 -16.30
N GLY A 71 9.66 -11.29 -15.57
CA GLY A 71 9.13 -12.65 -15.67
C GLY A 71 7.86 -12.84 -14.86
N THR A 72 7.34 -14.08 -14.87
CA THR A 72 6.05 -14.43 -14.24
C THR A 72 6.16 -15.58 -13.26
N SER A 73 7.32 -16.25 -13.16
CA SER A 73 7.53 -17.31 -12.18
C SER A 73 7.98 -16.74 -10.84
N THR A 74 7.89 -17.56 -9.79
CA THR A 74 8.42 -17.21 -8.46
C THR A 74 9.93 -17.01 -8.50
N ILE A 75 10.64 -17.80 -9.30
CA ILE A 75 12.09 -17.69 -9.44
C ILE A 75 12.48 -16.41 -10.17
N ASP A 76 11.70 -15.97 -11.17
CA ASP A 76 11.94 -14.67 -11.84
C ASP A 76 11.74 -13.49 -10.89
N ILE A 77 10.79 -13.61 -9.97
CA ILE A 77 10.56 -12.62 -8.91
C ILE A 77 11.72 -12.64 -7.92
N LEU A 78 12.17 -13.82 -7.48
CA LEU A 78 13.31 -13.96 -6.58
C LEU A 78 14.57 -13.33 -7.17
N ARG A 79 14.89 -13.58 -8.46
CA ARG A 79 16.03 -12.95 -9.14
C ARG A 79 15.97 -11.42 -9.09
N GLN A 80 14.82 -10.84 -9.39
CA GLN A 80 14.66 -9.39 -9.34
C GLN A 80 14.65 -8.81 -7.92
N VAL A 81 14.16 -9.58 -6.95
CA VAL A 81 14.26 -9.21 -5.53
C VAL A 81 15.73 -9.19 -5.09
N ALA A 82 16.51 -10.20 -5.50
CA ALA A 82 17.93 -10.28 -5.19
C ALA A 82 18.73 -9.11 -5.79
N GLU A 83 18.35 -8.61 -6.99
CA GLU A 83 18.96 -7.39 -7.59
C GLU A 83 18.85 -6.14 -6.68
N VAL A 84 17.87 -6.11 -5.77
CA VAL A 84 17.61 -4.96 -4.87
C VAL A 84 17.72 -5.30 -3.39
N SER A 85 18.14 -6.51 -3.04
CA SER A 85 18.30 -6.99 -1.66
C SER A 85 19.76 -6.87 -1.22
N PHE A 86 20.05 -5.91 -0.33
CA PHE A 86 21.42 -5.68 0.19
C PHE A 86 21.60 -6.20 1.61
N MET A 87 20.56 -6.84 2.15
CA MET A 87 20.58 -7.64 3.36
C MET A 87 20.55 -9.13 2.98
N PRO A 88 20.99 -10.02 3.88
CA PRO A 88 20.82 -11.46 3.69
C PRO A 88 19.36 -11.81 3.41
N LEU A 89 19.13 -12.65 2.40
CA LEU A 89 17.82 -13.04 1.90
C LEU A 89 17.58 -14.53 2.13
N ALA A 90 16.70 -14.84 3.09
CA ALA A 90 16.14 -16.17 3.25
C ALA A 90 14.86 -16.31 2.43
N PHE A 91 14.77 -17.34 1.59
CA PHE A 91 13.61 -17.59 0.74
C PHE A 91 12.95 -18.93 1.07
N GLY A 92 11.65 -18.92 1.31
CA GLY A 92 10.84 -20.09 1.61
C GLY A 92 9.69 -20.29 0.63
N GLY A 93 9.11 -21.50 0.63
CA GLY A 93 7.97 -21.85 -0.21
C GLY A 93 8.29 -22.88 -1.28
N ARG A 94 7.50 -23.96 -1.30
CA ARG A 94 7.52 -25.01 -2.34
C ARG A 94 8.89 -25.68 -2.55
N ILE A 95 9.72 -25.80 -1.51
CA ILE A 95 10.99 -26.54 -1.54
C ILE A 95 10.72 -28.01 -1.21
N ARG A 96 10.91 -28.90 -2.20
CA ARG A 96 10.67 -30.35 -2.07
C ARG A 96 11.90 -31.21 -2.36
N SER A 97 12.97 -30.61 -2.84
CA SER A 97 14.18 -31.32 -3.28
C SER A 97 15.45 -30.46 -3.10
N LEU A 98 16.62 -31.07 -3.28
CA LEU A 98 17.89 -30.34 -3.34
C LEU A 98 18.00 -29.44 -4.57
N ASP A 99 17.34 -29.81 -5.67
CA ASP A 99 17.33 -29.01 -6.89
C ASP A 99 16.49 -27.73 -6.71
N ASP A 100 15.40 -27.83 -5.94
CA ASP A 100 14.64 -26.65 -5.51
C ASP A 100 15.50 -25.66 -4.74
N MET A 101 16.27 -26.16 -3.76
CA MET A 101 17.20 -25.34 -2.98
C MET A 101 18.26 -24.70 -3.89
N ARG A 102 18.91 -25.52 -4.74
CA ARG A 102 19.92 -25.04 -5.69
C ARG A 102 19.37 -23.91 -6.55
N THR A 103 18.19 -24.10 -7.15
CA THR A 103 17.55 -23.09 -8.01
C THR A 103 17.32 -21.77 -7.28
N ARG A 104 16.94 -21.80 -5.99
CA ARG A 104 16.67 -20.60 -5.20
C ARG A 104 17.95 -19.90 -4.75
N LEU A 105 18.97 -20.67 -4.38
CA LEU A 105 20.30 -20.14 -4.06
C LEU A 105 20.95 -19.49 -5.30
N GLU A 106 20.89 -20.15 -6.45
CA GLU A 106 21.39 -19.62 -7.74
C GLU A 106 20.59 -18.39 -8.22
N ALA A 107 19.32 -18.27 -7.81
CA ALA A 107 18.51 -17.09 -8.07
C ALA A 107 18.82 -15.90 -7.13
N GLY A 108 19.70 -16.06 -6.14
CA GLY A 108 20.17 -14.99 -5.26
C GLY A 108 19.65 -15.05 -3.83
N ALA A 109 19.00 -16.14 -3.39
CA ALA A 109 18.78 -16.37 -1.97
C ALA A 109 20.08 -16.79 -1.28
N ASP A 110 20.30 -16.31 -0.05
CA ASP A 110 21.41 -16.77 0.80
C ASP A 110 21.04 -18.03 1.59
N LYS A 111 19.74 -18.18 1.89
CA LYS A 111 19.21 -19.27 2.70
C LYS A 111 17.88 -19.81 2.15
N CYS A 112 17.62 -21.09 2.37
CA CYS A 112 16.36 -21.75 2.06
C CYS A 112 15.57 -22.04 3.35
N VAL A 113 14.31 -21.62 3.39
CA VAL A 113 13.39 -21.84 4.53
C VAL A 113 12.49 -23.05 4.24
N ILE A 114 12.59 -24.10 5.06
CA ILE A 114 11.90 -25.38 4.89
C ILE A 114 10.92 -25.59 6.04
N ASN A 115 9.66 -25.93 5.75
CA ASN A 115 8.66 -26.31 6.75
C ASN A 115 8.17 -27.75 6.55
N SER A 116 7.12 -28.00 5.75
CA SER A 116 6.48 -29.33 5.63
C SER A 116 7.47 -30.47 5.37
N GLN A 117 8.49 -30.25 4.53
CA GLN A 117 9.48 -31.28 4.22
C GLN A 117 10.46 -31.57 5.35
N ALA A 118 10.65 -30.65 6.30
CA ALA A 118 11.43 -30.92 7.51
C ALA A 118 10.79 -32.01 8.38
N VAL A 119 9.47 -32.19 8.28
CA VAL A 119 8.71 -33.24 8.97
C VAL A 119 8.53 -34.47 8.07
N ALA A 120 8.10 -34.27 6.82
CA ALA A 120 7.76 -35.36 5.91
C ALA A 120 8.99 -36.12 5.37
N THR A 121 10.08 -35.40 5.07
CA THR A 121 11.32 -35.96 4.51
C THR A 121 12.54 -35.34 5.21
N PRO A 122 12.77 -35.61 6.52
CA PRO A 122 13.78 -34.90 7.32
C PRO A 122 15.21 -35.03 6.78
N GLU A 123 15.51 -36.10 6.04
CA GLU A 123 16.82 -36.33 5.40
C GLU A 123 17.19 -35.22 4.40
N LEU A 124 16.20 -34.48 3.88
CA LEU A 124 16.42 -33.32 3.02
C LEU A 124 17.24 -32.22 3.73
N ILE A 125 17.08 -32.07 5.04
CA ILE A 125 17.87 -31.13 5.86
C ILE A 125 19.34 -31.54 5.85
N GLU A 126 19.62 -32.81 6.13
CA GLU A 126 20.98 -33.35 6.19
C GLU A 126 21.67 -33.28 4.83
N GLN A 127 20.95 -33.64 3.76
CA GLN A 127 21.46 -33.55 2.40
C GLN A 127 21.73 -32.09 2.00
N GLY A 128 20.81 -31.17 2.31
CA GLY A 128 20.97 -29.74 2.04
C GLY A 128 22.15 -29.15 2.80
N ALA A 129 22.29 -29.47 4.09
CA ALA A 129 23.39 -29.01 4.94
C ALA A 129 24.75 -29.54 4.45
N LYS A 130 24.82 -30.80 3.99
CA LYS A 130 26.05 -31.37 3.40
C LYS A 130 26.43 -30.70 2.07
N GLN A 131 25.44 -30.35 1.25
CA GLN A 131 25.69 -29.82 -0.08
C GLN A 131 25.94 -28.30 -0.10
N PHE A 132 25.21 -27.53 0.70
CA PHE A 132 25.23 -26.06 0.67
C PHE A 132 25.81 -25.45 1.95
N GLY A 133 25.95 -26.23 3.02
CA GLY A 133 26.33 -25.79 4.36
C GLY A 133 25.12 -25.49 5.24
N ALA A 134 25.25 -25.77 6.54
CA ALA A 134 24.17 -25.62 7.52
C ALA A 134 23.62 -24.18 7.55
N GLN A 135 24.47 -23.16 7.37
CA GLN A 135 24.07 -21.75 7.35
C GLN A 135 23.05 -21.39 6.25
N CYS A 136 22.94 -22.20 5.20
CA CYS A 136 21.96 -22.02 4.13
C CYS A 136 20.62 -22.69 4.43
N ILE A 137 20.50 -23.48 5.51
CA ILE A 137 19.32 -24.27 5.83
C ILE A 137 18.61 -23.68 7.05
N VAL A 138 17.48 -23.03 6.82
CA VAL A 138 16.58 -22.52 7.86
C VAL A 138 15.37 -23.45 7.95
N VAL A 139 15.06 -23.93 9.15
CA VAL A 139 13.84 -24.74 9.37
C VAL A 139 12.77 -23.89 10.04
N SER A 140 11.64 -23.73 9.37
CA SER A 140 10.45 -23.08 9.91
C SER A 140 9.65 -24.07 10.75
N ILE A 141 9.31 -23.67 11.97
CA ILE A 141 8.42 -24.39 12.87
C ILE A 141 7.22 -23.48 13.14
N ASP A 142 6.08 -23.82 12.53
CA ASP A 142 4.82 -23.15 12.85
C ASP A 142 4.20 -23.89 14.04
N ALA A 143 4.04 -23.19 15.16
CA ALA A 143 3.56 -23.76 16.40
C ALA A 143 2.19 -23.19 16.75
N TYR A 144 1.30 -24.06 17.23
CA TYR A 144 -0.01 -23.69 17.73
C TYR A 144 -0.14 -24.09 19.19
N ARG A 145 -0.71 -23.18 19.98
CA ARG A 145 -1.08 -23.44 21.38
C ARG A 145 -2.54 -23.84 21.47
N HIS A 146 -2.79 -25.07 21.90
CA HIS A 146 -4.14 -25.57 22.18
C HIS A 146 -4.69 -24.95 23.47
N GLU A 147 -6.02 -25.00 23.65
CA GLU A 147 -6.70 -24.43 24.82
C GLU A 147 -6.26 -25.04 26.16
N ASP A 148 -5.80 -26.30 26.14
CA ASP A 148 -5.24 -27.01 27.30
C ASP A 148 -3.78 -26.63 27.61
N GLY A 149 -3.21 -25.71 26.83
CA GLY A 149 -1.83 -25.25 26.95
C GLY A 149 -0.80 -26.10 26.21
N ARG A 150 -1.20 -27.23 25.59
CA ARG A 150 -0.31 -28.07 24.79
C ARG A 150 0.18 -27.31 23.56
N LEU A 151 1.48 -27.39 23.30
CA LEU A 151 2.11 -26.86 22.09
C LEU A 151 2.28 -27.98 21.07
N GLU A 152 1.96 -27.69 19.82
CA GLU A 152 2.08 -28.65 18.72
C GLU A 152 2.58 -27.94 17.46
N ALA A 153 3.50 -28.58 16.74
CA ALA A 153 3.97 -28.11 15.44
C ALA A 153 2.98 -28.47 14.32
N PHE A 154 2.85 -27.58 13.35
CA PHE A 154 1.94 -27.69 12.21
C PHE A 154 2.71 -27.55 10.89
N THR A 155 2.17 -28.18 9.84
CA THR A 155 2.65 -28.08 8.46
C THR A 155 1.52 -27.64 7.53
N GLU A 156 1.77 -27.56 6.21
CA GLU A 156 0.77 -27.19 5.20
C GLU A 156 0.11 -25.83 5.50
N GLY A 157 0.93 -24.81 5.77
CA GLY A 157 0.43 -23.45 6.06
C GLY A 157 -0.40 -23.37 7.34
N GLY A 158 -0.01 -24.13 8.37
CA GLY A 158 -0.68 -24.13 9.68
C GLY A 158 -1.98 -24.95 9.73
N THR A 159 -2.24 -25.81 8.75
CA THR A 159 -3.50 -26.58 8.68
C THR A 159 -3.37 -28.05 9.13
N GLN A 160 -2.17 -28.63 9.02
CA GLN A 160 -1.94 -30.04 9.32
C GLN A 160 -1.18 -30.20 10.65
N PRO A 161 -1.81 -30.74 11.72
CA PRO A 161 -1.11 -31.05 12.97
C PRO A 161 -0.11 -32.20 12.76
N THR A 162 1.05 -32.10 13.41
CA THR A 162 2.11 -33.12 13.28
C THR A 162 2.16 -34.12 14.44
N GLY A 163 1.49 -33.83 15.56
CA GLY A 163 1.67 -34.56 16.82
C GLY A 163 3.00 -34.31 17.53
N LEU A 164 3.86 -33.43 17.00
CA LEU A 164 5.19 -33.17 17.54
C LEU A 164 5.21 -31.90 18.39
N ASP A 165 5.93 -31.96 19.51
CA ASP A 165 6.24 -30.78 20.31
C ASP A 165 7.26 -29.89 19.55
N PRO A 166 7.05 -28.56 19.49
CA PRO A 166 7.96 -27.64 18.79
C PRO A 166 9.43 -27.73 19.25
N ALA A 167 9.70 -27.95 20.54
CA ALA A 167 11.06 -28.03 21.07
C ALA A 167 11.72 -29.37 20.73
N ASP A 168 10.95 -30.46 20.66
CA ASP A 168 11.48 -31.77 20.25
C ASP A 168 11.76 -31.81 18.74
N LEU A 169 10.89 -31.17 17.93
CA LEU A 169 11.16 -30.97 16.52
C LEU A 169 12.41 -30.12 16.31
N ALA A 170 12.57 -29.02 17.05
CA ALA A 170 13.77 -28.17 17.01
C ALA A 170 15.06 -28.96 17.26
N LYS A 171 15.11 -29.78 18.32
CA LYS A 171 16.26 -30.68 18.60
C LYS A 171 16.52 -31.66 17.47
N LYS A 172 15.46 -32.21 16.86
CA LYS A 172 15.59 -33.16 15.75
C LYS A 172 16.23 -32.49 14.53
N VAL A 173 15.76 -31.31 14.15
CA VAL A 173 16.24 -30.63 12.94
C VAL A 173 17.64 -30.04 13.11
N GLU A 174 17.99 -29.60 14.33
CA GLU A 174 19.38 -29.23 14.67
C GLU A 174 20.34 -30.41 14.47
N ARG A 175 20.01 -31.60 14.97
CA ARG A 175 20.83 -32.81 14.76
C ARG A 175 20.99 -33.20 13.30
N LEU A 176 20.02 -32.85 12.46
CA LEU A 176 20.05 -33.09 11.01
C LEU A 176 20.84 -32.01 10.25
N GLY A 177 21.33 -30.97 10.93
CA GLY A 177 22.20 -29.96 10.31
C GLY A 177 21.50 -28.67 9.89
N ALA A 178 20.30 -28.37 10.42
CA ALA A 178 19.73 -27.04 10.29
C ALA A 178 20.67 -25.99 10.91
N GLY A 179 20.87 -24.86 10.24
CA GLY A 179 21.71 -23.77 10.76
C GLY A 179 20.95 -22.74 11.59
N GLU A 180 19.62 -22.67 11.44
CA GLU A 180 18.78 -21.69 12.11
C GLU A 180 17.31 -22.17 12.13
N ILE A 181 16.55 -21.76 13.15
CA ILE A 181 15.12 -22.05 13.31
C ILE A 181 14.31 -20.77 13.13
N PHE A 182 13.31 -20.80 12.27
CA PHE A 182 12.29 -19.75 12.15
C PHE A 182 11.01 -20.20 12.88
N LEU A 183 10.79 -19.69 14.09
CA LEU A 183 9.71 -20.11 14.97
C LEU A 183 8.53 -19.14 14.87
N ASN A 184 7.39 -19.60 14.37
CA ASN A 184 6.20 -18.77 14.18
C ASN A 184 5.03 -19.26 15.03
N SER A 185 4.43 -18.38 15.84
CA SER A 185 3.21 -18.69 16.57
C SER A 185 1.97 -18.41 15.70
N ILE A 186 1.22 -19.47 15.38
CA ILE A 186 0.02 -19.40 14.55
C ILE A 186 -1.09 -18.61 15.25
N ASP A 187 -1.30 -18.84 16.55
CA ASP A 187 -2.36 -18.21 17.35
C ASP A 187 -2.10 -16.73 17.63
N ARG A 188 -0.84 -16.27 17.51
CA ARG A 188 -0.46 -14.86 17.60
C ARG A 188 -0.38 -14.17 16.24
N ASP A 189 -0.31 -14.88 15.13
CA ASP A 189 -0.12 -14.28 13.79
C ASP A 189 -1.19 -13.23 13.44
N GLY A 190 -0.73 -12.02 13.13
CA GLY A 190 -1.59 -10.89 12.76
C GLY A 190 -2.51 -10.36 13.87
N THR A 191 -2.39 -10.82 15.12
CA THR A 191 -3.23 -10.36 16.24
C THR A 191 -2.78 -9.04 16.86
N GLY A 192 -1.47 -8.74 16.80
CA GLY A 192 -0.87 -7.59 17.46
C GLY A 192 -0.74 -7.70 18.98
N ALA A 193 -0.96 -8.88 19.57
CA ALA A 193 -1.03 -9.10 21.02
C ALA A 193 0.33 -9.33 21.74
N GLY A 194 1.46 -9.21 21.03
CA GLY A 194 2.79 -9.58 21.51
C GLY A 194 3.22 -10.99 21.07
N TYR A 195 4.52 -11.24 21.13
CA TYR A 195 5.09 -12.57 20.88
C TYR A 195 4.65 -13.58 21.94
N ASP A 196 4.61 -14.88 21.58
CA ASP A 196 4.52 -15.96 22.56
C ASP A 196 5.89 -16.21 23.20
N VAL A 197 6.20 -15.45 24.27
CA VAL A 197 7.49 -15.49 24.97
C VAL A 197 7.80 -16.86 25.56
N ASP A 198 6.79 -17.57 26.09
CA ASP A 198 6.94 -18.91 26.67
C ASP A 198 7.36 -19.94 25.61
N LEU A 199 6.70 -19.92 24.45
CA LEU A 199 7.07 -20.76 23.31
C LEU A 199 8.52 -20.49 22.86
N ILE A 200 8.89 -19.21 22.73
CA ILE A 200 10.23 -18.81 22.32
C ILE A 200 11.27 -19.34 23.30
N GLN A 201 11.06 -19.13 24.60
CA GLN A 201 11.98 -19.58 25.65
C GLN A 201 12.17 -21.11 25.62
N ARG A 202 11.07 -21.85 25.46
CA ARG A 202 11.09 -23.31 25.43
C ARG A 202 11.89 -23.88 24.26
N VAL A 203 11.75 -23.27 23.08
CA VAL A 203 12.49 -23.70 21.88
C VAL A 203 13.94 -23.20 21.91
N ALA A 204 14.17 -21.94 22.29
CA ALA A 204 15.52 -21.36 22.38
C ALA A 204 16.41 -22.08 23.41
N ALA A 205 15.86 -22.53 24.53
CA ALA A 205 16.59 -23.33 25.52
C ALA A 205 16.85 -24.78 25.08
N ALA A 206 16.15 -25.27 24.05
CA ALA A 206 16.22 -26.65 23.60
C ALA A 206 17.34 -26.91 22.57
N VAL A 207 17.86 -25.86 21.92
CA VAL A 207 18.85 -25.95 20.83
C VAL A 207 20.01 -24.97 21.04
N SER A 208 21.11 -25.20 20.33
CA SER A 208 22.28 -24.32 20.31
C SER A 208 22.34 -23.40 19.08
N ILE A 209 21.63 -23.74 18.01
CA ILE A 209 21.50 -22.91 16.80
C ILE A 209 20.57 -21.70 17.04
N PRO A 210 20.73 -20.60 16.28
CA PRO A 210 19.88 -19.42 16.39
C PRO A 210 18.39 -19.71 16.22
N VAL A 211 17.57 -19.08 17.06
CA VAL A 211 16.10 -19.07 16.93
C VAL A 211 15.64 -17.66 16.55
N ILE A 212 14.89 -17.55 15.46
CA ILE A 212 14.18 -16.35 15.02
C ILE A 212 12.73 -16.44 15.51
N ALA A 213 12.32 -15.51 16.38
CA ALA A 213 10.95 -15.43 16.86
C ALA A 213 10.04 -14.65 15.89
N CYS A 214 8.88 -15.19 15.54
CA CYS A 214 7.89 -14.55 14.68
C CYS A 214 6.45 -14.75 15.21
N GLY A 215 5.55 -13.82 14.86
CA GLY A 215 4.12 -13.85 15.19
C GLY A 215 3.75 -13.00 16.40
N GLY A 216 2.77 -12.08 16.23
CA GLY A 216 2.15 -11.34 17.34
C GLY A 216 2.52 -9.87 17.52
N VAL A 217 3.48 -9.31 16.79
CA VAL A 217 3.87 -7.90 16.98
C VAL A 217 2.76 -6.92 16.59
N GLY A 218 2.42 -6.01 17.51
CA GLY A 218 1.46 -4.91 17.32
C GLY A 218 1.98 -3.54 17.76
N SER A 219 3.05 -3.50 18.56
CA SER A 219 3.75 -2.28 18.96
C SER A 219 5.25 -2.49 18.93
N TYR A 220 6.03 -1.41 18.88
CA TYR A 220 7.49 -1.51 18.89
C TYR A 220 8.04 -2.06 20.22
N ASP A 221 7.28 -1.97 21.31
CA ASP A 221 7.66 -2.46 22.64
C ASP A 221 7.59 -4.00 22.72
N HIS A 222 6.99 -4.67 21.74
CA HIS A 222 6.97 -6.14 21.70
C HIS A 222 8.30 -6.72 21.22
N PHE A 223 9.11 -5.99 20.43
CA PHE A 223 10.38 -6.52 19.90
C PHE A 223 11.40 -6.87 20.99
N PRO A 224 11.62 -6.04 22.03
CA PRO A 224 12.55 -6.38 23.09
C PRO A 224 12.23 -7.69 23.82
N ALA A 225 10.94 -7.97 24.07
CA ALA A 225 10.51 -9.15 24.82
C ALA A 225 10.96 -10.47 24.17
N ALA A 226 10.94 -10.57 22.84
CA ALA A 226 11.39 -11.78 22.13
C ALA A 226 12.86 -12.13 22.43
N VAL A 227 13.72 -11.12 22.58
CA VAL A 227 15.16 -11.30 22.80
C VAL A 227 15.48 -11.38 24.29
N LEU A 228 15.02 -10.41 25.09
CA LEU A 228 15.39 -10.28 26.49
C LEU A 228 14.72 -11.33 27.38
N GLU A 229 13.44 -11.61 27.14
CA GLU A 229 12.65 -12.55 27.94
C GLU A 229 12.61 -13.93 27.27
N GLY A 230 12.40 -13.97 25.95
CA GLY A 230 12.31 -15.22 25.19
C GLY A 230 13.66 -15.87 24.89
N GLY A 231 14.77 -15.13 24.92
CA GLY A 231 16.09 -15.66 24.57
C GLY A 231 16.29 -15.91 23.07
N ALA A 232 15.46 -15.34 22.20
CA ALA A 232 15.63 -15.47 20.75
C ALA A 232 16.92 -14.78 20.29
N SER A 233 17.55 -15.35 19.26
CA SER A 233 18.71 -14.73 18.59
C SER A 233 18.31 -13.61 17.62
N ALA A 234 17.04 -13.61 17.19
CA ALA A 234 16.48 -12.59 16.33
C ALA A 234 14.97 -12.44 16.55
N ALA A 235 14.45 -11.25 16.31
CA ALA A 235 13.02 -10.97 16.32
C ALA A 235 12.57 -10.63 14.90
N ALA A 236 11.57 -11.35 14.39
CA ALA A 236 10.97 -11.14 13.08
C ALA A 236 9.54 -10.60 13.20
N ALA A 237 9.14 -9.75 12.26
CA ALA A 237 7.75 -9.32 12.10
C ALA A 237 7.44 -9.04 10.64
N ALA A 238 6.15 -9.08 10.28
CA ALA A 238 5.66 -8.81 8.92
C ALA A 238 4.82 -7.53 8.88
N ASN A 239 3.54 -7.65 9.23
CA ASN A 239 2.50 -6.64 9.06
C ASN A 239 2.89 -5.21 9.51
N ILE A 240 3.49 -5.05 10.69
CA ILE A 240 3.84 -3.74 11.27
C ILE A 240 4.76 -2.89 10.36
N PHE A 241 5.62 -3.52 9.55
CA PHE A 241 6.55 -2.82 8.66
C PHE A 241 5.89 -2.26 7.39
N HIS A 242 4.62 -2.56 7.18
CA HIS A 242 3.83 -2.06 6.07
C HIS A 242 2.93 -0.88 6.44
N PHE A 243 2.61 -0.71 7.73
CA PHE A 243 1.52 0.17 8.17
C PHE A 243 1.99 1.56 8.60
N PHE A 244 3.25 1.71 9.00
CA PHE A 244 3.77 2.94 9.59
C PHE A 244 5.00 3.47 8.84
N GLU A 245 5.15 4.79 8.81
CA GLU A 245 6.32 5.45 8.23
C GLU A 245 7.55 5.17 9.11
N LEU A 246 8.68 4.80 8.49
CA LEU A 246 9.92 4.40 9.17
C LEU A 246 9.75 3.29 10.23
N ALA A 247 8.80 2.37 10.01
CA ALA A 247 8.48 1.34 10.99
C ALA A 247 9.68 0.48 11.42
N TYR A 248 10.57 0.12 10.50
CA TYR A 248 11.77 -0.66 10.83
C TYR A 248 12.79 0.16 11.64
N PRO A 249 13.21 1.36 11.20
CA PRO A 249 14.03 2.25 12.04
C PRO A 249 13.48 2.49 13.45
N LEU A 250 12.16 2.68 13.59
CA LEU A 250 11.51 2.90 14.88
C LEU A 250 11.50 1.64 15.75
N ALA A 251 11.23 0.47 15.17
CA ALA A 251 11.36 -0.81 15.87
C ALA A 251 12.80 -1.04 16.37
N LYS A 252 13.80 -0.75 15.53
CA LYS A 252 15.21 -0.86 15.90
C LYS A 252 15.59 0.12 17.01
N LYS A 253 15.07 1.36 16.98
CA LYS A 253 15.22 2.34 18.07
C LYS A 253 14.66 1.80 19.39
N ALA A 254 13.50 1.16 19.38
CA ALA A 254 12.91 0.55 20.58
C ALA A 254 13.82 -0.56 21.16
N CYS A 255 14.35 -1.45 20.33
CA CYS A 255 15.32 -2.47 20.77
C CYS A 255 16.59 -1.88 21.37
N LEU A 256 17.16 -0.85 20.74
CA LEU A 256 18.36 -0.18 21.23
C LEU A 256 18.10 0.53 22.57
N ASN A 257 16.96 1.21 22.71
CA ASN A 257 16.55 1.86 23.96
C ASN A 257 16.32 0.86 25.10
N ALA A 258 15.89 -0.36 24.77
CA ALA A 258 15.77 -1.47 25.74
C ALA A 258 17.12 -2.14 26.08
N GLY A 259 18.25 -1.65 25.53
CA GLY A 259 19.59 -2.15 25.85
C GLY A 259 20.05 -3.35 25.02
N ILE A 260 19.34 -3.71 23.94
CA ILE A 260 19.75 -4.83 23.08
C ILE A 260 20.91 -4.38 22.19
N PRO A 261 22.07 -5.09 22.16
CA PRO A 261 23.25 -4.68 21.41
C PRO A 261 23.11 -4.97 19.90
N MET A 262 22.20 -4.27 19.23
CA MET A 262 21.94 -4.36 17.79
C MET A 262 22.83 -3.39 16.98
N ARG A 263 22.79 -3.51 15.65
CA ARG A 263 23.35 -2.46 14.75
C ARG A 263 22.58 -1.16 14.96
N SER A 264 23.24 -0.01 14.87
CA SER A 264 22.58 1.30 14.96
C SER A 264 21.58 1.51 13.84
N VAL A 265 20.67 2.48 14.03
CA VAL A 265 19.81 2.99 12.98
C VAL A 265 20.65 3.87 12.04
N SER A 266 20.48 3.70 10.72
CA SER A 266 21.00 4.58 9.67
C SER A 266 19.92 4.74 8.61
N LEU A 267 19.65 5.99 8.25
CA LEU A 267 18.55 6.41 7.35
C LEU A 267 19.06 7.00 6.02
N ASP A 268 20.37 7.01 5.84
CA ASP A 268 21.11 7.74 4.80
C ASP A 268 21.98 6.79 3.98
N SER A 269 21.43 5.63 3.58
CA SER A 269 22.15 4.69 2.72
C SER A 269 22.55 5.33 1.40
N ALA A 270 23.86 5.54 1.21
CA ALA A 270 24.42 6.04 -0.05
C ALA A 270 24.25 5.04 -1.21
N TRP A 271 24.08 3.75 -0.91
CA TRP A 271 23.95 2.68 -1.89
C TRP A 271 22.53 2.52 -2.42
N PHE A 272 21.53 2.80 -1.58
CA PHE A 272 20.11 2.81 -1.94
C PHE A 272 19.48 4.11 -1.48
N PRO A 273 19.63 5.20 -2.24
CA PRO A 273 18.94 6.44 -1.92
C PRO A 273 17.42 6.21 -1.98
N ARG A 274 16.69 6.91 -1.11
CA ARG A 274 15.22 6.85 -1.06
C ARG A 274 14.58 7.31 -2.37
N GLU A 275 15.13 8.34 -2.99
CA GLU A 275 14.72 8.82 -4.31
C GLU A 275 15.39 7.95 -5.39
N PRO A 276 14.63 7.42 -6.37
CA PRO A 276 15.23 6.61 -7.43
C PRO A 276 16.24 7.42 -8.25
N VAL A 277 17.33 6.76 -8.66
CA VAL A 277 18.24 7.28 -9.68
C VAL A 277 17.76 6.77 -11.03
N TYR A 278 17.47 7.68 -11.95
CA TYR A 278 16.97 7.37 -13.28
C TYR A 278 18.07 7.41 -14.33
N ASP A 279 18.11 6.42 -15.22
CA ASP A 279 18.86 6.51 -16.48
C ASP A 279 18.09 7.45 -17.41
N LEU A 280 18.66 8.64 -17.67
CA LEU A 280 17.99 9.66 -18.46
C LEU A 280 17.89 9.28 -19.94
N ALA A 281 18.82 8.48 -20.47
CA ALA A 281 18.78 8.05 -21.85
C ALA A 281 17.70 6.99 -22.06
N GLU A 282 17.58 6.04 -21.13
CA GLU A 282 16.48 5.05 -21.12
C GLU A 282 15.13 5.75 -20.97
N ARG A 283 15.00 6.66 -20.01
CA ARG A 283 13.81 7.50 -19.80
C ARG A 283 13.36 8.20 -21.08
N ASP A 284 14.27 8.91 -21.73
CA ASP A 284 13.95 9.70 -22.92
C ASP A 284 13.57 8.78 -24.11
N ALA A 285 14.20 7.61 -24.21
CA ALA A 285 13.87 6.60 -25.21
C ALA A 285 12.47 5.99 -25.00
N GLU A 286 12.07 5.70 -23.75
CA GLU A 286 10.73 5.21 -23.42
C GLU A 286 9.62 6.22 -23.79
N ILE A 287 9.85 7.50 -23.49
CA ILE A 287 8.92 8.58 -23.85
C ILE A 287 8.82 8.68 -25.38
N ALA A 288 9.94 8.62 -26.09
CA ALA A 288 9.96 8.67 -27.55
C ALA A 288 9.24 7.46 -28.18
N ASP A 289 9.43 6.25 -27.64
CA ASP A 289 8.72 5.06 -28.11
C ASP A 289 7.20 5.19 -27.91
N ARG A 290 6.77 5.68 -26.74
CA ARG A 290 5.35 5.94 -26.45
C ARG A 290 4.71 6.86 -27.49
N LEU A 291 5.36 8.00 -27.77
CA LEU A 291 4.88 8.97 -28.75
C LEU A 291 4.92 8.42 -30.19
N LYS A 292 5.89 7.58 -30.50
CA LYS A 292 5.96 6.88 -31.78
C LYS A 292 4.78 5.91 -31.94
N ARG A 293 4.46 5.11 -30.91
CA ARG A 293 3.31 4.19 -30.91
C ARG A 293 1.99 4.94 -31.04
N ALA A 294 1.82 6.05 -30.32
CA ALA A 294 0.64 6.91 -30.46
C ALA A 294 0.42 7.35 -31.93
N LYS A 295 1.48 7.77 -32.62
CA LYS A 295 1.41 8.17 -34.05
C LYS A 295 1.10 7.02 -35.02
N GLN A 296 1.40 5.78 -34.64
CA GLN A 296 1.13 4.59 -35.46
C GLN A 296 -0.32 4.11 -35.35
N GLY A 297 -1.11 4.71 -34.46
CA GLY A 297 -2.48 4.31 -34.17
C GLY A 297 -2.58 3.16 -33.16
N PRO A 298 -3.78 2.63 -32.91
CA PRO A 298 -4.09 1.77 -31.75
C PRO A 298 -3.44 0.36 -31.72
N GLY A 299 -2.42 0.10 -32.54
CA GLY A 299 -1.71 -1.19 -32.61
C GLY A 299 -2.51 -2.29 -33.32
N PRO A 300 -1.90 -3.47 -33.58
CA PRO A 300 -2.57 -4.56 -34.29
C PRO A 300 -3.74 -5.16 -33.50
N GLU A 301 -4.65 -5.85 -34.18
CA GLU A 301 -5.64 -6.71 -33.51
C GLU A 301 -4.91 -7.79 -32.68
N PHE A 302 -5.22 -7.89 -31.39
CA PHE A 302 -4.61 -8.90 -30.52
C PHE A 302 -5.12 -10.29 -30.92
N SER A 303 -4.24 -11.14 -31.45
CA SER A 303 -4.58 -12.49 -31.93
C SER A 303 -4.74 -13.54 -30.82
N ALA A 304 -4.26 -13.25 -29.60
CA ALA A 304 -4.28 -14.19 -28.49
C ALA A 304 -5.10 -13.65 -27.31
N LYS A 305 -6.06 -14.45 -26.82
CA LYS A 305 -6.80 -14.14 -25.58
C LYS A 305 -5.83 -14.19 -24.39
N PRO A 306 -5.82 -13.17 -23.51
CA PRO A 306 -5.10 -13.24 -22.24
C PRO A 306 -5.55 -14.48 -21.46
N LYS A 307 -4.62 -15.15 -20.76
CA LYS A 307 -4.92 -16.36 -19.98
C LYS A 307 -6.00 -16.16 -18.90
N ARG A 308 -6.32 -14.93 -18.49
CA ARG A 308 -7.33 -14.63 -17.46
C ARG A 308 -8.26 -13.50 -17.89
N THR A 309 -9.57 -13.73 -17.80
CA THR A 309 -10.62 -12.73 -17.99
C THR A 309 -10.79 -11.84 -16.76
N VAL A 310 -11.34 -10.63 -16.94
CA VAL A 310 -11.69 -9.73 -15.83
C VAL A 310 -12.80 -10.38 -15.02
N ARG A 311 -12.55 -10.59 -13.72
CA ARG A 311 -13.58 -11.04 -12.76
C ARG A 311 -14.23 -9.83 -12.10
N TRP A 312 -15.48 -9.94 -11.72
CA TRP A 312 -16.22 -8.90 -11.03
C TRP A 312 -16.72 -9.40 -9.68
N CYS A 313 -16.78 -8.52 -8.69
CA CYS A 313 -17.29 -8.90 -7.37
C CYS A 313 -18.76 -9.32 -7.48
N SER A 314 -19.13 -10.43 -6.84
CA SER A 314 -20.53 -10.90 -6.78
C SER A 314 -21.45 -9.99 -5.96
N ARG A 315 -20.89 -9.19 -5.05
CA ARG A 315 -21.63 -8.28 -4.15
C ARG A 315 -21.69 -6.82 -4.63
N CYS A 316 -20.55 -6.21 -4.92
CA CYS A 316 -20.44 -4.83 -5.46
C CYS A 316 -20.01 -4.81 -6.93
N LEU A 317 -19.62 -3.67 -7.51
CA LEU A 317 -19.32 -3.60 -8.95
C LEU A 317 -17.83 -3.66 -9.28
N TYR A 318 -16.96 -3.97 -8.32
CA TYR A 318 -15.53 -3.75 -8.50
C TYR A 318 -14.85 -4.86 -9.34
N PRO A 319 -14.04 -4.52 -10.35
CA PRO A 319 -13.33 -5.50 -11.17
C PRO A 319 -12.02 -6.00 -10.54
N SER A 320 -11.55 -7.16 -10.99
CA SER A 320 -10.26 -7.73 -10.59
C SER A 320 -9.06 -7.10 -11.27
N VAL A 321 -9.29 -6.30 -12.31
CA VAL A 321 -8.31 -5.39 -12.93
C VAL A 321 -8.73 -3.98 -12.52
N SER A 322 -8.04 -3.41 -11.53
CA SER A 322 -8.41 -2.11 -11.00
C SER A 322 -7.18 -1.35 -10.50
N ALA A 323 -7.31 -0.03 -10.34
CA ALA A 323 -6.22 0.84 -9.87
C ALA A 323 -5.84 0.56 -8.40
N ALA A 324 -6.73 -0.12 -7.68
CA ALA A 324 -6.51 -0.55 -6.31
C ALA A 324 -6.20 -2.05 -6.29
N PRO A 325 -5.06 -2.49 -5.72
CA PRO A 325 -4.81 -3.91 -5.55
C PRO A 325 -5.97 -4.57 -4.80
N MET A 326 -6.52 -5.64 -5.38
CA MET A 326 -7.75 -6.26 -4.91
C MET A 326 -7.64 -7.79 -4.95
N GLU A 327 -7.93 -8.42 -3.82
CA GLU A 327 -8.09 -9.87 -3.69
C GLU A 327 -9.58 -10.22 -3.62
N PHE A 328 -9.90 -11.45 -4.01
CA PHE A 328 -11.23 -12.03 -3.94
C PHE A 328 -11.15 -13.30 -3.10
N ASP A 329 -12.17 -13.56 -2.31
CA ASP A 329 -12.33 -14.86 -1.65
C ASP A 329 -12.94 -15.90 -2.61
N ASP A 330 -13.09 -17.12 -2.09
CA ASP A 330 -13.62 -18.27 -2.85
C ASP A 330 -15.11 -18.11 -3.22
N GLU A 331 -15.83 -17.19 -2.57
CA GLU A 331 -17.22 -16.81 -2.90
C GLU A 331 -17.30 -15.74 -4.01
N GLY A 332 -16.15 -15.30 -4.54
CA GLY A 332 -16.07 -14.23 -5.54
C GLY A 332 -16.37 -12.84 -4.97
N ILE A 333 -16.27 -12.67 -3.65
CA ILE A 333 -16.46 -11.38 -2.96
C ILE A 333 -15.11 -10.72 -2.79
N CYS A 334 -15.03 -9.42 -3.12
CA CYS A 334 -13.78 -8.68 -3.02
C CYS A 334 -13.51 -8.25 -1.57
N MET A 335 -12.23 -8.12 -1.22
CA MET A 335 -11.83 -7.74 0.14
C MET A 335 -12.36 -6.38 0.59
N GLY A 336 -12.67 -5.47 -0.34
CA GLY A 336 -13.34 -4.21 -0.02
C GLY A 336 -14.75 -4.38 0.54
N CYS A 337 -15.53 -5.36 0.05
CA CYS A 337 -16.84 -5.68 0.64
C CYS A 337 -16.68 -6.32 2.02
N ARG A 338 -15.77 -7.28 2.17
CA ARG A 338 -15.49 -7.92 3.46
C ARG A 338 -15.03 -6.90 4.52
N SER A 339 -14.23 -5.93 4.12
CA SER A 339 -13.77 -4.87 5.02
C SER A 339 -14.90 -3.93 5.41
N ALA A 340 -15.81 -3.61 4.48
CA ALA A 340 -16.99 -2.81 4.77
C ALA A 340 -17.97 -3.52 5.73
N GLU A 341 -18.20 -4.82 5.57
CA GLU A 341 -18.99 -5.64 6.51
C GLU A 341 -18.40 -5.60 7.92
N LYS A 342 -17.11 -5.92 8.04
CA LYS A 342 -16.41 -5.89 9.33
C LYS A 342 -16.49 -4.52 10.00
N LYS A 343 -16.41 -3.42 9.24
CA LYS A 343 -16.53 -2.06 9.77
C LYS A 343 -17.89 -1.80 10.43
N VAL A 344 -18.97 -2.34 9.87
CA VAL A 344 -20.34 -2.20 10.42
C VAL A 344 -20.50 -3.04 11.69
N GLU A 345 -19.80 -4.16 11.79
CA GLU A 345 -19.83 -5.05 12.97
C GLU A 345 -19.03 -4.50 14.16
N ILE A 346 -18.20 -3.47 13.98
CA ILE A 346 -17.44 -2.86 15.09
C ILE A 346 -18.42 -2.22 16.09
N PRO A 347 -18.42 -2.65 17.37
CA PRO A 347 -19.35 -2.15 18.37
C PRO A 347 -19.06 -0.69 18.73
N ALA A 348 -20.08 0.05 19.15
CA ALA A 348 -19.95 1.46 19.54
C ALA A 348 -18.86 1.70 20.61
N GLY A 349 -18.72 0.79 21.59
CA GLY A 349 -17.69 0.90 22.62
C GLY A 349 -16.25 0.84 22.06
N GLU A 350 -16.02 0.13 20.96
CA GLU A 350 -14.72 0.10 20.29
C GLU A 350 -14.45 1.43 19.56
N TRP A 351 -15.48 2.08 19.00
CA TRP A 351 -15.34 3.42 18.43
C TRP A 351 -15.04 4.49 19.48
N GLU A 352 -15.63 4.39 20.69
CA GLU A 352 -15.26 5.26 21.80
C GLU A 352 -13.81 5.01 22.26
N ARG A 353 -13.37 3.75 22.39
CA ARG A 353 -11.97 3.44 22.68
C ARG A 353 -11.02 4.05 21.63
N ARG A 354 -11.37 3.92 20.35
CA ARG A 354 -10.60 4.50 19.23
C ARG A 354 -10.55 6.02 19.28
N LYS A 355 -11.64 6.68 19.67
CA LYS A 355 -11.65 8.12 19.89
C LYS A 355 -10.71 8.52 21.03
N GLU A 356 -10.70 7.79 22.14
CA GLU A 356 -9.73 8.05 23.23
C GLU A 356 -8.28 7.87 22.76
N LEU A 357 -7.99 6.85 21.95
CA LEU A 357 -6.65 6.69 21.33
C LEU A 357 -6.24 7.90 20.49
N LEU A 358 -7.17 8.48 19.73
CA LEU A 358 -6.91 9.69 18.95
C LEU A 358 -6.62 10.88 19.87
N ILE A 359 -7.40 11.06 20.94
CA ILE A 359 -7.18 12.12 21.94
C ILE A 359 -5.78 11.96 22.55
N ASP A 360 -5.41 10.74 22.97
CA ASP A 360 -4.08 10.46 23.53
C ASP A 360 -2.95 10.80 22.56
N ILE A 361 -3.09 10.47 21.27
CA ILE A 361 -2.10 10.81 20.24
C ILE A 361 -1.96 12.33 20.12
N LEU A 362 -3.08 13.06 20.06
CA LEU A 362 -3.07 14.50 19.90
C LEU A 362 -2.59 15.23 21.17
N GLU A 363 -3.00 14.79 22.36
CA GLU A 363 -2.57 15.39 23.64
C GLU A 363 -1.07 15.24 23.89
N LYS A 364 -0.49 14.08 23.55
CA LYS A 364 0.97 13.87 23.60
C LYS A 364 1.74 14.85 22.71
N ASN A 365 1.08 15.39 21.68
CA ASN A 365 1.68 16.26 20.67
C ASN A 365 1.16 17.72 20.72
N ARG A 366 0.26 18.04 21.65
CA ARG A 366 -0.36 19.36 21.80
C ARG A 366 0.70 20.40 22.10
N CYS A 367 0.62 21.54 21.43
CA CYS A 367 1.51 22.66 21.69
C CYS A 367 1.00 23.43 22.92
N ARG A 368 1.80 23.46 23.99
CA ARG A 368 1.42 24.11 25.26
C ARG A 368 2.05 25.48 25.45
N ASP A 369 3.13 25.76 24.73
CA ASP A 369 3.89 27.02 24.78
C ASP A 369 3.44 28.04 23.72
N GLY A 370 2.53 27.65 22.82
CA GLY A 370 1.99 28.50 21.76
C GLY A 370 2.94 28.71 20.57
N ASN A 371 4.06 28.00 20.50
CA ASN A 371 5.06 28.19 19.44
C ASN A 371 4.72 27.54 18.10
N ARG A 372 3.68 26.70 18.05
CA ARG A 372 3.18 26.03 16.83
C ARG A 372 1.72 25.62 16.97
N HIS A 373 1.10 25.20 15.88
CA HIS A 373 -0.21 24.54 15.91
C HIS A 373 -0.12 23.11 16.49
N ASP A 374 -1.25 22.59 16.94
CA ASP A 374 -1.33 21.26 17.55
C ASP A 374 -1.10 20.15 16.51
N CYS A 375 -1.67 20.34 15.32
CA CYS A 375 -1.59 19.43 14.19
C CYS A 375 -1.78 20.18 12.86
N ILE A 376 -1.43 19.53 11.76
CA ILE A 376 -1.84 19.94 10.42
C ILE A 376 -3.05 19.12 10.01
N ILE A 377 -4.00 19.74 9.31
CA ILE A 377 -5.03 19.03 8.56
C ILE A 377 -4.80 19.31 7.08
N ALA A 378 -4.53 18.25 6.32
CA ALA A 378 -4.49 18.35 4.87
C ALA A 378 -5.93 18.52 4.35
N VAL A 379 -6.21 19.63 3.68
CA VAL A 379 -7.56 19.99 3.23
C VAL A 379 -7.61 20.34 1.76
N SER A 380 -8.67 19.89 1.08
CA SER A 380 -9.00 20.29 -0.28
C SER A 380 -10.20 21.24 -0.34
N GLY A 381 -10.87 21.52 0.79
CA GLY A 381 -12.13 22.27 0.78
C GLY A 381 -13.35 21.40 0.51
N GLY A 382 -13.18 20.10 0.26
CA GLY A 382 -14.30 19.16 0.14
C GLY A 382 -15.02 18.88 1.45
N LYS A 383 -16.09 18.08 1.37
CA LYS A 383 -16.92 17.69 2.52
C LYS A 383 -16.12 17.02 3.64
N ASP A 384 -15.15 16.18 3.27
CA ASP A 384 -14.37 15.41 4.22
C ASP A 384 -13.38 16.31 4.96
N SER A 385 -12.79 17.28 4.26
CA SER A 385 -11.97 18.32 4.88
C SER A 385 -12.75 19.18 5.88
N HIS A 386 -14.00 19.53 5.56
CA HIS A 386 -14.89 20.23 6.49
C HIS A 386 -15.23 19.38 7.72
N PHE A 387 -15.51 18.08 7.51
CA PHE A 387 -15.75 17.15 8.61
C PHE A 387 -14.52 16.98 9.51
N GLN A 388 -13.33 16.75 8.93
CA GLN A 388 -12.07 16.64 9.67
C GLN A 388 -11.83 17.89 10.52
N THR A 389 -11.95 19.07 9.91
CA THR A 389 -11.73 20.34 10.61
C THR A 389 -12.74 20.54 11.73
N HIS A 390 -14.03 20.27 11.47
CA HIS A 390 -15.06 20.30 12.49
C HIS A 390 -14.72 19.38 13.67
N TYR A 391 -14.33 18.14 13.40
CA TYR A 391 -14.09 17.15 14.43
C TYR A 391 -12.88 17.54 15.29
N ILE A 392 -11.75 17.88 14.66
CA ILE A 392 -10.52 18.23 15.39
C ILE A 392 -10.66 19.56 16.16
N LYS A 393 -11.23 20.60 15.52
CA LYS A 393 -11.35 21.94 16.13
C LYS A 393 -12.51 22.04 17.10
N ASN A 394 -13.72 21.70 16.66
CA ASN A 394 -14.94 22.01 17.42
C ASN A 394 -15.39 20.87 18.32
N VAL A 395 -15.08 19.60 17.98
CA VAL A 395 -15.45 18.45 18.82
C VAL A 395 -14.34 18.14 19.83
N LEU A 396 -13.08 18.09 19.39
CA LEU A 396 -11.95 17.73 20.25
C LEU A 396 -11.19 18.93 20.85
N GLY A 397 -11.40 20.16 20.36
CA GLY A 397 -10.80 21.37 20.95
C GLY A 397 -9.29 21.52 20.69
N PHE A 398 -8.77 20.99 19.58
CA PHE A 398 -7.39 21.23 19.14
C PHE A 398 -7.31 22.42 18.19
N ASN A 399 -6.13 23.02 18.06
CA ASN A 399 -5.86 24.13 17.16
C ASN A 399 -5.08 23.68 15.91
N PRO A 400 -5.75 23.34 14.80
CA PRO A 400 -5.09 22.87 13.59
C PRO A 400 -4.59 24.02 12.70
N LEU A 401 -3.54 23.73 11.94
CA LEU A 401 -3.15 24.48 10.74
C LEU A 401 -3.73 23.78 9.51
N LEU A 402 -4.57 24.47 8.73
CA LEU A 402 -5.04 23.93 7.47
C LEU A 402 -3.98 24.09 6.38
N VAL A 403 -3.74 23.04 5.60
CA VAL A 403 -2.79 23.07 4.49
C VAL A 403 -3.45 22.55 3.21
N THR A 404 -3.32 23.33 2.13
CA THR A 404 -3.80 22.96 0.79
C THR A 404 -2.71 23.10 -0.24
N TYR A 405 -2.57 22.09 -1.10
CA TYR A 405 -1.94 22.24 -2.41
C TYR A 405 -3.03 22.61 -3.42
N TYR A 406 -2.84 23.70 -4.16
CA TYR A 406 -3.82 24.21 -5.11
C TYR A 406 -3.45 23.82 -6.55
N GLY A 407 -4.09 22.77 -7.07
CA GLY A 407 -3.80 22.22 -8.40
C GLY A 407 -4.35 23.04 -9.59
N ASN A 408 -5.00 24.19 -9.36
CA ASN A 408 -5.64 25.02 -10.40
C ASN A 408 -6.80 24.34 -11.16
N ASN A 409 -7.53 23.43 -10.50
CA ASN A 409 -8.63 22.65 -11.11
C ASN A 409 -9.96 22.76 -10.35
N PHE A 410 -10.10 23.69 -9.42
CA PHE A 410 -11.29 23.80 -8.58
C PHE A 410 -12.54 24.14 -9.37
N SER A 411 -13.66 23.50 -9.04
CA SER A 411 -14.98 24.02 -9.44
C SER A 411 -15.26 25.35 -8.73
N PRO A 412 -16.14 26.22 -9.25
CA PRO A 412 -16.52 27.45 -8.56
C PRO A 412 -17.04 27.21 -7.13
N ALA A 413 -17.87 26.18 -6.93
CA ALA A 413 -18.35 25.77 -5.62
C ALA A 413 -17.21 25.27 -4.72
N GLY A 414 -16.33 24.40 -5.25
CA GLY A 414 -15.16 23.91 -4.53
C GLY A 414 -14.21 25.01 -4.08
N GLN A 415 -13.96 26.02 -4.92
CA GLN A 415 -13.12 27.16 -4.57
C GLN A 415 -13.73 28.01 -3.45
N ARG A 416 -15.05 28.27 -3.51
CA ARG A 416 -15.75 28.99 -2.43
C ARG A 416 -15.74 28.21 -1.12
N ASN A 417 -15.95 26.90 -1.19
CA ASN A 417 -15.88 26.00 -0.04
C ASN A 417 -14.48 25.99 0.60
N LEU A 418 -13.41 25.93 -0.21
CA LEU A 418 -12.04 25.99 0.28
C LEU A 418 -11.75 27.30 1.02
N LEU A 419 -12.03 28.43 0.39
CA LEU A 419 -11.66 29.74 0.90
C LEU A 419 -12.42 30.13 2.18
N ARG A 420 -13.65 29.65 2.35
CA ARG A 420 -14.45 29.93 3.56
C ARG A 420 -14.01 29.16 4.79
N MET A 421 -13.28 28.04 4.66
CA MET A 421 -12.92 27.19 5.80
C MET A 421 -12.27 27.96 6.95
N LYS A 422 -11.35 28.89 6.64
CA LYS A 422 -10.67 29.71 7.65
C LYS A 422 -11.64 30.54 8.50
N GLU A 423 -12.69 31.07 7.88
CA GLU A 423 -13.72 31.90 8.53
C GLU A 423 -14.71 31.00 9.27
N THR A 424 -15.15 29.91 8.63
CA THR A 424 -16.08 28.94 9.20
C THR A 424 -15.57 28.32 10.51
N PHE A 425 -14.28 27.99 10.57
CA PHE A 425 -13.70 27.27 11.71
C PHE A 425 -12.82 28.15 12.61
N GLY A 426 -12.53 29.40 12.22
CA GLY A 426 -11.64 30.30 12.97
C GLY A 426 -10.23 29.71 13.11
N VAL A 427 -9.64 29.29 11.99
CA VAL A 427 -8.32 28.63 11.93
C VAL A 427 -7.44 29.23 10.84
N ASP A 428 -6.13 29.07 10.99
CA ASP A 428 -5.16 29.47 9.97
C ASP A 428 -5.15 28.50 8.79
N HIS A 429 -4.91 29.03 7.59
CA HIS A 429 -4.91 28.25 6.36
C HIS A 429 -3.78 28.67 5.42
N LEU A 430 -2.85 27.75 5.17
CA LEU A 430 -1.80 27.91 4.17
C LEU A 430 -2.21 27.23 2.86
N ILE A 431 -2.16 27.99 1.77
CA ILE A 431 -2.47 27.50 0.43
C ILE A 431 -1.21 27.68 -0.43
N TYR A 432 -0.60 26.55 -0.83
CA TYR A 432 0.50 26.55 -1.78
C TYR A 432 -0.03 26.49 -3.20
N GLN A 433 0.34 27.46 -4.04
CA GLN A 433 -0.09 27.57 -5.42
C GLN A 433 1.13 27.52 -6.35
N PRO A 434 1.37 26.38 -7.03
CA PRO A 434 2.42 26.31 -8.06
C PRO A 434 2.12 27.24 -9.23
N SER A 435 3.15 27.62 -9.99
CA SER A 435 2.93 28.43 -11.19
C SER A 435 2.12 27.66 -12.23
N VAL A 436 1.17 28.34 -12.86
CA VAL A 436 0.30 27.77 -13.90
C VAL A 436 1.12 27.16 -15.05
N GLU A 437 2.21 27.81 -15.45
CA GLU A 437 3.09 27.30 -16.51
C GLU A 437 3.77 25.99 -16.12
N LEU A 438 4.23 25.84 -14.88
CA LEU A 438 4.74 24.54 -14.40
C LEU A 438 3.64 23.48 -14.42
N LEU A 439 2.43 23.82 -13.93
CA LEU A 439 1.30 22.90 -13.91
C LEU A 439 0.97 22.38 -15.32
N LYS A 440 0.91 23.26 -16.33
CA LYS A 440 0.66 22.85 -17.73
C LYS A 440 1.70 21.83 -18.23
N LYS A 441 2.99 22.06 -17.95
CA LYS A 441 4.07 21.12 -18.30
C LYS A 441 3.87 19.77 -17.61
N LEU A 442 3.61 19.79 -16.30
CA LEU A 442 3.41 18.56 -15.53
C LEU A 442 2.14 17.79 -15.93
N ASN A 443 1.07 18.47 -16.34
CA ASN A 443 -0.12 17.84 -16.91
C ASN A 443 0.22 17.06 -18.19
N ARG A 444 0.90 17.71 -19.15
CA ARG A 444 1.30 17.07 -20.41
C ARG A 444 2.27 15.90 -20.19
N LEU A 445 3.27 16.10 -19.34
CA LEU A 445 4.28 15.08 -19.03
C LEU A 445 3.66 13.90 -18.27
N GLY A 446 2.86 14.16 -17.24
CA GLY A 446 2.14 13.12 -16.51
C GLY A 446 1.21 12.31 -17.41
N PHE A 447 0.50 12.97 -18.32
CA PHE A 447 -0.32 12.30 -19.30
C PHE A 447 0.52 11.43 -20.26
N THR A 448 1.59 11.99 -20.83
CA THR A 448 2.44 11.28 -21.80
C THR A 448 3.17 10.09 -21.20
N ILE A 449 3.76 10.26 -20.02
CA ILE A 449 4.64 9.27 -19.39
C ILE A 449 3.84 8.11 -18.81
N MET A 450 2.76 8.43 -18.09
CA MET A 450 2.07 7.47 -17.23
C MET A 450 0.56 7.44 -17.44
N GLY A 451 0.02 8.21 -18.41
CA GLY A 451 -1.41 8.30 -18.69
C GLY A 451 -2.17 8.97 -17.54
N ASP A 452 -1.50 9.78 -16.73
CA ASP A 452 -2.08 10.47 -15.58
C ASP A 452 -1.98 11.97 -15.80
N MET A 453 -3.04 12.54 -16.36
CA MET A 453 -3.10 13.96 -16.68
C MET A 453 -3.07 14.86 -15.44
N ASN A 454 -3.33 14.33 -14.24
CA ASN A 454 -3.40 15.10 -13.00
C ASN A 454 -2.30 14.71 -11.99
N TRP A 455 -1.22 14.06 -12.45
CA TRP A 455 -0.16 13.51 -11.60
C TRP A 455 0.40 14.51 -10.57
N HIS A 456 0.59 15.78 -10.98
CA HIS A 456 1.08 16.80 -10.07
C HIS A 456 0.15 17.02 -8.88
N ASN A 457 -1.17 16.93 -9.08
CA ASN A 457 -2.13 17.14 -8.01
C ASN A 457 -2.06 16.01 -6.99
N HIS A 458 -2.03 14.76 -7.47
CA HIS A 458 -1.89 13.55 -6.64
C HIS A 458 -0.67 13.61 -5.73
N ILE A 459 0.46 14.10 -6.24
CA ILE A 459 1.68 14.21 -5.44
C ILE A 459 1.67 15.44 -4.55
N GLY A 460 1.24 16.58 -5.09
CA GLY A 460 1.28 17.87 -4.39
C GLY A 460 0.46 17.86 -3.11
N ILE A 461 -0.79 17.36 -3.17
CA ILE A 461 -1.70 17.26 -2.03
C ILE A 461 -1.13 16.39 -0.90
N CYS A 462 -0.29 15.41 -1.25
CA CYS A 462 0.30 14.46 -0.32
C CYS A 462 1.67 14.88 0.23
N THR A 463 2.37 15.78 -0.49
CA THR A 463 3.73 16.18 -0.14
C THR A 463 3.75 17.47 0.67
N VAL A 464 2.99 18.48 0.23
CA VAL A 464 3.03 19.82 0.84
C VAL A 464 2.65 19.79 2.34
N PRO A 465 1.59 19.09 2.79
CA PRO A 465 1.28 18.98 4.21
C PRO A 465 2.42 18.39 5.03
N MET A 466 3.05 17.32 4.55
CA MET A 466 4.17 16.65 5.25
C MET A 466 5.40 17.55 5.29
N LYS A 467 5.67 18.30 4.21
CA LYS A 467 6.79 19.24 4.13
C LYS A 467 6.62 20.43 5.07
N LEU A 468 5.43 21.01 5.10
CA LEU A 468 5.11 22.09 6.03
C LEU A 468 5.09 21.60 7.48
N ALA A 469 4.70 20.34 7.74
CA ALA A 469 4.79 19.75 9.07
C ALA A 469 6.23 19.80 9.61
N VAL A 470 7.21 19.39 8.81
CA VAL A 470 8.64 19.49 9.18
C VAL A 470 9.07 20.94 9.38
N GLN A 471 8.75 21.82 8.43
CA GLN A 471 9.17 23.23 8.48
C GLN A 471 8.61 23.99 9.68
N HIS A 472 7.37 23.70 10.06
CA HIS A 472 6.69 24.29 11.22
C HIS A 472 6.85 23.46 12.51
N LYS A 473 7.62 22.37 12.46
CA LYS A 473 7.89 21.47 13.60
C LYS A 473 6.61 20.89 14.23
N ILE A 474 5.61 20.59 13.40
CA ILE A 474 4.32 20.01 13.80
C ILE A 474 4.37 18.49 13.54
N PRO A 475 4.34 17.63 14.57
CA PRO A 475 4.60 16.20 14.42
C PRO A 475 3.39 15.38 13.95
N ILE A 476 2.19 15.96 13.87
CA ILE A 476 0.97 15.25 13.47
C ILE A 476 0.34 15.92 12.25
N VAL A 477 0.17 15.14 11.18
CA VAL A 477 -0.63 15.48 10.01
C VAL A 477 -1.87 14.58 10.00
N ILE A 478 -3.04 15.17 9.84
CA ILE A 478 -4.32 14.47 9.85
C ILE A 478 -4.88 14.40 8.42
N TRP A 479 -5.11 13.18 7.97
CA TRP A 479 -5.78 12.82 6.73
C TRP A 479 -7.21 12.36 7.02
N GLY A 480 -8.04 12.35 5.98
CA GLY A 480 -9.43 11.91 6.09
C GLY A 480 -9.53 10.38 6.10
N GLU A 481 -10.17 9.84 5.08
CA GLU A 481 -10.24 8.39 4.88
C GLU A 481 -8.95 7.83 4.28
N HIS A 482 -8.59 6.61 4.63
CA HIS A 482 -7.60 5.84 3.86
C HIS A 482 -8.29 5.19 2.65
N GLY A 483 -8.16 5.81 1.48
CA GLY A 483 -8.94 5.48 0.28
C GLY A 483 -8.86 4.02 -0.17
N TYR A 484 -7.67 3.41 -0.13
CA TYR A 484 -7.50 2.00 -0.52
C TYR A 484 -8.06 1.02 0.52
N SER A 485 -8.11 1.40 1.80
CA SER A 485 -8.76 0.57 2.83
C SER A 485 -10.27 0.56 2.61
N ASP A 486 -10.85 1.73 2.34
CA ASP A 486 -12.29 1.88 2.09
C ASP A 486 -12.73 1.24 0.76
N LEU A 487 -11.94 1.43 -0.31
CA LEU A 487 -12.29 0.99 -1.66
C LEU A 487 -11.94 -0.48 -1.91
N SER A 488 -10.70 -0.89 -1.68
CA SER A 488 -10.23 -2.24 -1.99
C SER A 488 -10.09 -3.18 -0.81
N GLY A 489 -10.22 -2.68 0.43
CA GLY A 489 -9.89 -3.49 1.59
C GLY A 489 -8.45 -3.94 1.52
N GLN A 490 -7.53 -3.03 1.18
CA GLN A 490 -6.09 -3.29 1.18
C GLN A 490 -5.57 -3.66 2.57
N PHE A 491 -6.21 -3.10 3.61
CA PHE A 491 -5.86 -3.27 5.02
C PHE A 491 -7.11 -3.60 5.85
N SER A 492 -6.92 -4.17 7.04
CA SER A 492 -7.99 -4.33 8.04
C SER A 492 -8.16 -3.03 8.83
N MET A 493 -9.36 -2.82 9.34
CA MET A 493 -9.68 -1.74 10.29
C MET A 493 -8.92 -1.84 11.62
N THR A 494 -8.26 -2.97 11.89
CA THR A 494 -7.42 -3.21 13.07
C THR A 494 -5.94 -2.90 12.84
N ASP A 495 -5.54 -2.59 11.60
CA ASP A 495 -4.13 -2.34 11.26
C ASP A 495 -3.68 -0.92 11.62
N PHE A 496 -4.63 0.01 11.83
CA PHE A 496 -4.38 1.43 12.14
C PHE A 496 -3.38 2.10 11.18
N VAL A 497 -3.46 1.78 9.88
CA VAL A 497 -2.49 2.23 8.89
C VAL A 497 -2.35 3.75 8.86
N GLU A 498 -1.10 4.19 8.73
CA GLU A 498 -0.72 5.59 8.63
C GLU A 498 -0.25 5.93 7.22
N TRP A 499 -0.20 7.22 6.95
CA TRP A 499 0.39 7.77 5.76
C TRP A 499 1.88 7.45 5.72
N THR A 500 2.33 6.89 4.59
CA THR A 500 3.74 6.56 4.38
C THR A 500 4.22 7.10 3.04
N TYR A 501 5.53 7.33 2.93
CA TYR A 501 6.13 7.65 1.64
C TYR A 501 5.97 6.52 0.63
N ARG A 502 5.92 5.28 1.09
CA ARG A 502 5.59 4.14 0.24
C ARG A 502 4.22 4.32 -0.41
N THR A 503 3.19 4.64 0.38
CA THR A 503 1.85 4.90 -0.14
C THR A 503 1.89 6.02 -1.17
N ARG A 504 2.58 7.12 -0.88
CA ARG A 504 2.76 8.23 -1.83
C ARG A 504 3.41 7.74 -3.13
N LEU A 505 4.57 7.08 -3.06
CA LEU A 505 5.34 6.65 -4.23
C LEU A 505 4.59 5.61 -5.06
N GLU A 506 4.08 4.54 -4.44
CA GLU A 506 3.47 3.41 -5.16
C GLU A 506 2.05 3.71 -5.68
N HIS A 507 1.28 4.58 -5.01
CA HIS A 507 -0.13 4.79 -5.33
C HIS A 507 -0.42 6.16 -5.95
N TYR A 508 0.26 7.21 -5.50
CA TYR A 508 0.02 8.57 -6.00
C TYR A 508 1.02 8.96 -7.08
N CYS A 509 2.28 8.57 -6.92
CA CYS A 509 3.34 8.87 -7.89
C CYS A 509 3.45 7.83 -9.01
N ARG A 510 2.81 6.66 -8.88
CA ARG A 510 2.93 5.51 -9.80
C ARG A 510 4.37 4.98 -9.96
N GLY A 511 5.19 5.13 -8.92
CA GLY A 511 6.61 4.80 -8.95
C GLY A 511 7.52 5.87 -9.57
N TYR A 512 6.97 6.96 -10.11
CA TYR A 512 7.74 8.07 -10.68
C TYR A 512 7.92 9.18 -9.66
N GLU A 513 9.14 9.44 -9.19
CA GLU A 513 9.40 10.50 -8.23
C GLU A 513 9.64 11.86 -8.93
N TRP A 514 9.60 12.97 -8.17
CA TRP A 514 9.73 14.33 -8.71
C TRP A 514 10.96 14.55 -9.59
N ASN A 515 12.06 13.83 -9.35
CA ASN A 515 13.30 13.95 -10.11
C ASN A 515 13.23 13.27 -11.48
N TYR A 516 12.20 12.46 -11.77
CA TYR A 516 11.99 11.85 -13.09
C TYR A 516 11.76 12.90 -14.18
N VAL A 517 11.03 13.96 -13.87
CA VAL A 517 10.66 15.01 -14.84
C VAL A 517 11.68 16.16 -14.92
N VAL A 518 12.70 16.16 -14.06
CA VAL A 518 13.74 17.20 -14.09
C VAL A 518 14.53 17.13 -15.39
N GLY A 519 14.76 18.30 -15.99
CA GLY A 519 15.38 18.47 -17.31
C GLY A 519 14.39 18.41 -18.47
N LEU A 520 13.20 17.81 -18.30
CA LEU A 520 12.16 17.80 -19.33
C LEU A 520 11.47 19.16 -19.39
N GLU A 521 11.24 19.69 -20.59
CA GLU A 521 10.60 21.01 -20.81
C GLU A 521 11.22 22.16 -19.98
N GLY A 522 12.52 22.06 -19.66
CA GLY A 522 13.25 23.04 -18.84
C GLY A 522 12.87 23.05 -17.35
N ILE A 523 12.18 22.02 -16.84
CA ILE A 523 11.84 21.89 -15.42
C ILE A 523 13.12 21.70 -14.60
N THR A 524 13.29 22.52 -13.57
CA THR A 524 14.43 22.47 -12.66
C THR A 524 14.08 21.76 -11.35
N LYS A 525 15.10 21.40 -10.57
CA LYS A 525 14.90 20.91 -9.20
C LYS A 525 14.15 21.92 -8.32
N GLN A 526 14.35 23.22 -8.53
CA GLN A 526 13.69 24.27 -7.75
C GLN A 526 12.18 24.30 -8.01
N ASP A 527 11.79 24.14 -9.28
CA ASP A 527 10.37 24.06 -9.67
C ASP A 527 9.63 22.93 -8.95
N MET A 528 10.36 21.85 -8.62
CA MET A 528 9.81 20.66 -8.01
C MET A 528 9.74 20.70 -6.48
N TRP A 529 9.92 21.86 -5.82
CA TRP A 529 9.92 21.99 -4.36
C TRP A 529 8.69 21.36 -3.69
N ALA A 530 7.51 21.58 -4.28
CA ALA A 530 6.23 21.10 -3.75
C ALA A 530 6.05 19.58 -3.81
N TYR A 531 6.92 18.90 -4.57
CA TYR A 531 6.89 17.47 -4.79
C TYR A 531 8.10 16.78 -4.13
N GLN A 532 9.06 17.52 -3.60
CA GLN A 532 10.17 16.98 -2.80
C GLN A 532 9.67 16.64 -1.39
N TYR A 533 9.47 15.34 -1.13
CA TYR A 533 9.03 14.82 0.17
C TYR A 533 10.11 15.04 1.25
N PRO A 534 9.74 15.18 2.54
CA PRO A 534 10.73 15.26 3.62
C PRO A 534 11.63 14.03 3.67
N THR A 535 12.89 14.23 4.05
CA THR A 535 13.87 13.14 4.21
C THR A 535 13.49 12.20 5.36
N ASP A 536 13.99 10.96 5.34
CA ASP A 536 13.78 10.01 6.44
C ASP A 536 14.29 10.58 7.77
N GLN A 537 15.43 11.29 7.74
CA GLN A 537 16.01 11.91 8.92
C GLN A 537 15.10 13.01 9.52
N GLU A 538 14.56 13.91 8.69
CA GLU A 538 13.62 14.95 9.16
C GLU A 538 12.34 14.35 9.76
N ILE A 539 11.80 13.29 9.15
CA ILE A 539 10.62 12.57 9.65
C ILE A 539 10.94 11.90 10.99
N PHE A 540 12.08 11.22 11.08
CA PHE A 540 12.52 10.49 12.26
C PHE A 540 12.79 11.40 13.45
N ASP A 541 13.47 12.53 13.22
CA ASP A 541 13.83 13.47 14.27
C ASP A 541 12.62 14.21 14.85
N LEU A 542 11.66 14.56 13.98
CA LEU A 542 10.41 15.18 14.42
C LEU A 542 9.45 14.15 15.05
N GLY A 543 9.60 12.86 14.76
CA GLY A 543 8.59 11.84 15.07
C GLY A 543 7.30 12.09 14.27
N LEU A 544 7.44 12.60 13.04
CA LEU A 544 6.33 12.99 12.19
C LEU A 544 5.46 11.78 11.81
N ARG A 545 4.17 11.88 12.09
CA ARG A 545 3.16 10.88 11.74
C ARG A 545 2.05 11.50 10.91
N GLY A 546 1.59 10.76 9.90
CA GLY A 546 0.39 11.09 9.15
C GLY A 546 -0.72 10.12 9.49
N ILE A 547 -1.70 10.54 10.30
CA ILE A 547 -2.77 9.67 10.78
C ILE A 547 -4.05 9.84 9.95
N HIS A 548 -4.78 8.75 9.71
CA HIS A 548 -6.10 8.80 9.06
C HIS A 548 -7.21 8.87 10.10
N LEU A 549 -8.05 9.91 10.04
CA LEU A 549 -9.16 10.08 10.99
C LEU A 549 -10.17 8.93 10.90
N SER A 550 -10.30 8.28 9.74
CA SER A 550 -11.16 7.10 9.55
C SER A 550 -10.75 5.87 10.38
N ASN A 551 -9.53 5.83 10.91
CA ASN A 551 -9.13 4.76 11.84
C ASN A 551 -9.78 4.92 13.22
N TYR A 552 -10.13 6.17 13.58
CA TYR A 552 -10.53 6.55 14.93
C TYR A 552 -12.01 6.92 15.06
N VAL A 553 -12.64 7.29 13.94
CA VAL A 553 -14.03 7.72 13.89
C VAL A 553 -14.77 6.90 12.85
N TYR A 554 -16.03 6.53 13.13
CA TYR A 554 -16.87 5.86 12.15
C TYR A 554 -17.07 6.78 10.93
N TRP A 555 -16.39 6.45 9.84
CA TRP A 555 -16.34 7.29 8.66
C TRP A 555 -17.48 6.97 7.69
N GLU A 556 -18.37 7.92 7.42
CA GLU A 556 -19.45 7.72 6.45
C GLU A 556 -19.69 9.00 5.65
N ALA A 557 -19.25 8.98 4.40
CA ALA A 557 -19.17 10.14 3.53
C ALA A 557 -20.54 10.78 3.23
N ASN A 558 -21.63 10.01 3.15
CA ASN A 558 -22.96 10.54 2.88
C ASN A 558 -23.51 11.32 4.10
N LYS A 559 -23.32 10.81 5.32
CA LYS A 559 -23.60 11.52 6.58
C LYS A 559 -22.74 12.78 6.73
N HIS A 560 -21.45 12.70 6.39
CA HIS A 560 -20.56 13.87 6.42
C HIS A 560 -21.06 14.96 5.48
N ALA A 561 -21.41 14.61 4.23
CA ALA A 561 -21.95 15.54 3.24
C ALA A 561 -23.16 16.30 3.78
N LYS A 562 -24.16 15.57 4.29
CA LYS A 562 -25.36 16.16 4.88
C LYS A 562 -25.02 17.12 6.03
N MET A 563 -24.16 16.69 6.94
CA MET A 563 -23.78 17.49 8.10
C MET A 563 -23.12 18.81 7.71
N VAL A 564 -22.19 18.80 6.76
CA VAL A 564 -21.45 20.03 6.40
C VAL A 564 -22.30 20.98 5.55
N ILE A 565 -23.25 20.47 4.76
CA ILE A 565 -24.26 21.30 4.09
C ILE A 565 -25.11 22.01 5.14
N ASP A 566 -25.67 21.25 6.08
CA ASP A 566 -26.60 21.77 7.08
C ASP A 566 -25.93 22.76 8.06
N LYS A 567 -24.67 22.53 8.44
CA LYS A 567 -23.96 23.34 9.45
C LYS A 567 -23.09 24.47 8.89
N TYR A 568 -22.48 24.27 7.73
CA TYR A 568 -21.37 25.11 7.26
C TYR A 568 -21.64 25.74 5.90
N ASN A 569 -22.89 25.70 5.43
CA ASN A 569 -23.28 26.22 4.13
C ASN A 569 -22.40 25.64 3.01
N PHE A 570 -22.04 24.37 3.11
CA PHE A 570 -21.22 23.71 2.10
C PHE A 570 -21.98 23.64 0.76
N GLU A 571 -21.35 24.11 -0.31
CA GLU A 571 -21.97 24.14 -1.64
C GLU A 571 -21.65 22.84 -2.40
N VAL A 572 -22.65 22.30 -3.09
CA VAL A 572 -22.49 21.15 -4.00
C VAL A 572 -22.46 21.62 -5.45
N ALA A 573 -22.11 20.75 -6.39
CA ALA A 573 -22.25 21.06 -7.82
C ALA A 573 -23.73 21.20 -8.18
N ASP A 574 -24.05 22.19 -9.02
CA ASP A 574 -25.42 22.46 -9.47
C ASP A 574 -25.97 21.33 -10.36
N GLU A 575 -25.09 20.66 -11.11
CA GLU A 575 -25.40 19.53 -11.98
C GLU A 575 -24.51 18.32 -11.66
N PRO A 576 -24.98 17.09 -11.92
CA PRO A 576 -24.13 15.91 -11.90
C PRO A 576 -22.99 15.99 -12.92
N PHE A 577 -21.87 15.38 -12.58
CA PHE A 577 -20.74 15.23 -13.49
C PHE A 577 -21.05 14.19 -14.58
N ASP A 578 -20.38 14.28 -15.73
CA ASP A 578 -20.68 13.41 -16.87
C ASP A 578 -20.47 11.92 -16.55
N ARG A 579 -19.46 11.62 -15.72
CA ARG A 579 -19.03 10.25 -15.39
C ARG A 579 -19.51 9.76 -14.03
N THR A 580 -20.38 10.49 -13.33
CA THR A 580 -20.99 10.02 -12.09
C THR A 580 -22.25 10.80 -11.71
N TYR A 581 -23.20 10.14 -11.04
CA TYR A 581 -24.45 10.75 -10.57
C TYR A 581 -24.29 11.64 -9.31
N ARG A 582 -23.12 11.62 -8.65
CA ARG A 582 -22.89 12.38 -7.41
C ARG A 582 -22.56 13.83 -7.71
N THR A 583 -23.08 14.76 -6.89
CA THR A 583 -22.81 16.21 -7.01
C THR A 583 -21.95 16.77 -5.87
N MET A 584 -21.67 15.97 -4.84
CA MET A 584 -21.01 16.40 -3.60
C MET A 584 -19.57 15.88 -3.43
N SER A 585 -19.06 15.11 -4.40
CA SER A 585 -17.73 14.50 -4.35
C SER A 585 -16.75 15.23 -5.28
N ASN A 586 -15.49 15.35 -4.85
CA ASN A 586 -14.37 15.85 -5.68
C ASN A 586 -14.60 17.23 -6.31
N LEU A 587 -15.20 18.16 -5.57
CA LEU A 587 -15.43 19.54 -6.04
C LEU A 587 -14.14 20.36 -6.15
N ASP A 588 -13.11 19.89 -5.46
CA ASP A 588 -11.76 20.45 -5.40
C ASP A 588 -10.95 20.23 -6.68
N ASP A 589 -11.38 19.30 -7.53
CA ASP A 589 -10.77 19.09 -8.84
C ASP A 589 -11.81 18.58 -9.85
N ILE A 590 -12.18 19.42 -10.82
CA ILE A 590 -13.16 19.09 -11.85
C ILE A 590 -12.74 17.88 -12.70
N HIS A 591 -11.45 17.61 -12.82
CA HIS A 591 -10.93 16.55 -13.66
C HIS A 591 -11.03 15.17 -12.98
N GLU A 592 -11.10 15.10 -11.64
CA GLU A 592 -11.30 13.86 -10.88
C GLU A 592 -12.64 13.18 -11.17
N ASN A 593 -13.70 13.94 -11.48
CA ASN A 593 -14.97 13.37 -11.95
C ASN A 593 -15.08 13.35 -13.48
N GLY A 594 -14.00 13.69 -14.18
CA GLY A 594 -13.94 13.98 -15.60
C GLY A 594 -12.80 13.22 -16.28
N VAL A 595 -11.91 13.96 -16.95
CA VAL A 595 -10.85 13.39 -17.82
C VAL A 595 -9.88 12.44 -17.08
N HIS A 596 -9.58 12.66 -15.79
CA HIS A 596 -8.75 11.73 -15.01
C HIS A 596 -9.40 10.34 -14.95
N ASP A 597 -10.70 10.28 -14.66
CA ASP A 597 -11.43 9.03 -14.57
C ASP A 597 -11.81 8.46 -15.94
N TYR A 598 -11.82 9.28 -16.98
CA TYR A 598 -11.86 8.80 -18.36
C TYR A 598 -10.60 8.00 -18.68
N MET A 599 -9.43 8.49 -18.26
CA MET A 599 -8.19 7.73 -18.39
C MET A 599 -8.20 6.43 -17.59
N LYS A 600 -8.80 6.41 -16.39
CA LYS A 600 -9.00 5.16 -15.65
C LYS A 600 -9.84 4.15 -16.44
N PHE A 601 -10.90 4.60 -17.10
CA PHE A 601 -11.73 3.73 -17.95
C PHE A 601 -10.97 3.23 -19.17
N ILE A 602 -10.24 4.09 -19.89
CA ILE A 602 -9.40 3.66 -21.02
C ILE A 602 -8.37 2.62 -20.57
N LYS A 603 -7.74 2.80 -19.42
CA LYS A 603 -6.73 1.86 -18.92
C LYS A 603 -7.32 0.53 -18.47
N LEU A 604 -8.40 0.58 -17.68
CA LEU A 604 -8.83 -0.53 -16.82
C LEU A 604 -10.28 -0.98 -17.07
N GLY A 605 -11.04 -0.30 -17.92
CA GLY A 605 -12.40 -0.67 -18.32
C GLY A 605 -13.51 -0.29 -17.33
N TYR A 606 -13.20 0.48 -16.28
CA TYR A 606 -14.14 1.01 -15.29
C TYR A 606 -13.79 2.47 -14.92
N GLY A 607 -14.79 3.24 -14.50
CA GLY A 607 -14.71 4.69 -14.28
C GLY A 607 -15.13 5.13 -12.88
N ARG A 608 -15.41 6.43 -12.73
CA ARG A 608 -15.80 7.05 -11.45
C ARG A 608 -17.16 6.57 -10.95
N CYS A 609 -18.09 6.27 -11.85
CA CYS A 609 -19.41 5.77 -11.48
C CYS A 609 -19.29 4.43 -10.77
N THR A 610 -18.44 3.53 -11.25
CA THR A 610 -18.18 2.24 -10.60
C THR A 610 -17.67 2.41 -9.17
N ASP A 611 -16.77 3.36 -8.90
CA ASP A 611 -16.28 3.63 -7.53
C ASP A 611 -17.41 4.11 -6.61
N HIS A 612 -18.14 5.14 -7.04
CA HIS A 612 -19.22 5.73 -6.25
C HIS A 612 -20.38 4.76 -6.04
N ALA A 613 -20.81 4.05 -7.08
CA ALA A 613 -21.87 3.05 -7.02
C ALA A 613 -21.45 1.86 -6.14
N THR A 614 -20.19 1.43 -6.17
CA THR A 614 -19.67 0.41 -5.25
C THR A 614 -19.78 0.86 -3.79
N LYS A 615 -19.37 2.09 -3.48
CA LYS A 615 -19.49 2.65 -2.14
C LYS A 615 -20.95 2.73 -1.67
N ASP A 616 -21.86 3.16 -2.55
CA ASP A 616 -23.29 3.25 -2.22
C ASP A 616 -23.98 1.89 -2.10
N VAL A 617 -23.54 0.86 -2.85
CA VAL A 617 -23.99 -0.52 -2.63
C VAL A 617 -23.57 -1.00 -1.25
N ARG A 618 -22.32 -0.77 -0.85
CA ARG A 618 -21.80 -1.16 0.49
C ARG A 618 -22.49 -0.39 1.61
N ALA A 619 -22.87 0.87 1.37
CA ALA A 619 -23.59 1.70 2.32
C ALA A 619 -25.11 1.39 2.38
N GLY A 620 -25.63 0.50 1.53
CA GLY A 620 -27.06 0.18 1.43
C GLY A 620 -27.92 1.27 0.80
N VAL A 621 -27.30 2.25 0.14
CA VAL A 621 -27.97 3.36 -0.57
C VAL A 621 -28.47 2.91 -1.94
N LEU A 622 -27.74 2.02 -2.61
CA LEU A 622 -28.12 1.44 -3.90
C LEU A 622 -28.20 -0.09 -3.83
N SER A 623 -29.16 -0.67 -4.55
CA SER A 623 -29.08 -2.07 -4.93
C SER A 623 -28.01 -2.29 -6.00
N ARG A 624 -27.47 -3.51 -6.11
CA ARG A 624 -26.53 -3.88 -7.18
C ARG A 624 -27.10 -3.60 -8.58
N GLY A 625 -28.38 -3.91 -8.83
CA GLY A 625 -29.01 -3.69 -10.14
C GLY A 625 -29.05 -2.21 -10.54
N GLN A 626 -29.53 -1.33 -9.65
CA GLN A 626 -29.51 0.12 -9.87
C GLN A 626 -28.08 0.64 -10.12
N ALA A 627 -27.12 0.11 -9.37
CA ALA A 627 -25.72 0.47 -9.48
C ALA A 627 -25.15 0.09 -10.87
N VAL A 628 -25.51 -1.09 -11.41
CA VAL A 628 -25.13 -1.53 -12.77
C VAL A 628 -25.67 -0.58 -13.84
N ASP A 629 -26.93 -0.16 -13.74
CA ASP A 629 -27.55 0.75 -14.71
C ASP A 629 -26.87 2.13 -14.73
N LEU A 630 -26.46 2.63 -13.54
CA LEU A 630 -25.67 3.85 -13.43
C LEU A 630 -24.29 3.71 -14.09
N VAL A 631 -23.61 2.57 -13.89
CA VAL A 631 -22.31 2.32 -14.53
C VAL A 631 -22.44 2.28 -16.06
N ARG A 632 -23.46 1.60 -16.60
CA ARG A 632 -23.77 1.57 -18.04
C ARG A 632 -23.92 2.98 -18.61
N LYS A 633 -24.63 3.85 -17.89
CA LYS A 633 -24.90 5.22 -18.31
C LYS A 633 -23.65 6.11 -18.32
N HIS A 634 -22.74 5.95 -17.35
CA HIS A 634 -21.73 6.97 -17.04
C HIS A 634 -20.28 6.61 -17.36
N ASP A 635 -19.84 5.36 -17.16
CA ASP A 635 -18.39 5.05 -17.15
C ASP A 635 -17.70 5.20 -18.51
N HIS A 636 -18.44 5.05 -19.61
CA HIS A 636 -17.88 5.14 -20.96
C HIS A 636 -17.87 6.57 -21.52
N VAL A 637 -18.55 7.52 -20.85
CA VAL A 637 -18.78 8.87 -21.38
C VAL A 637 -17.47 9.65 -21.42
N LYS A 638 -17.12 10.16 -22.62
CA LYS A 638 -16.02 11.12 -22.80
C LYS A 638 -16.49 12.47 -22.22
N PRO A 639 -15.80 13.02 -21.22
CA PRO A 639 -16.37 14.07 -20.39
C PRO A 639 -16.11 15.47 -20.95
N ARG A 640 -17.01 16.42 -20.67
CA ARG A 640 -16.97 17.81 -21.18
C ARG A 640 -15.77 18.62 -20.68
N ASP A 641 -15.25 18.30 -19.51
CA ASP A 641 -14.08 18.98 -18.93
C ASP A 641 -12.77 18.69 -19.68
N LEU A 642 -12.76 17.68 -20.57
CA LEU A 642 -11.63 17.42 -21.45
C LEU A 642 -11.31 18.63 -22.32
N THR A 643 -12.32 19.34 -22.85
CA THR A 643 -12.11 20.55 -23.68
C THR A 643 -11.28 21.59 -22.94
N ARG A 644 -11.62 21.86 -21.67
CA ARG A 644 -10.83 22.78 -20.83
C ARG A 644 -9.39 22.28 -20.67
N TRP A 645 -9.19 20.97 -20.45
CA TRP A 645 -7.85 20.43 -20.27
C TRP A 645 -6.99 20.54 -21.54
N LEU A 646 -7.58 20.24 -22.70
CA LEU A 646 -6.93 20.38 -24.01
C LEU A 646 -6.53 21.84 -24.27
N GLU A 647 -7.44 22.78 -24.06
CA GLU A 647 -7.15 24.23 -24.16
C GLU A 647 -6.07 24.67 -23.17
N TYR A 648 -6.14 24.19 -21.92
CA TYR A 648 -5.19 24.55 -20.87
C TYR A 648 -3.77 24.06 -21.17
N THR A 649 -3.65 22.85 -21.72
CA THR A 649 -2.35 22.23 -22.03
C THR A 649 -1.84 22.54 -23.43
N GLY A 650 -2.71 22.95 -24.34
CA GLY A 650 -2.40 23.16 -25.76
C GLY A 650 -2.33 21.86 -26.58
N MET A 651 -2.88 20.76 -26.06
CA MET A 651 -2.92 19.45 -26.73
C MET A 651 -4.19 19.33 -27.58
N SER A 652 -4.11 18.70 -28.75
CA SER A 652 -5.31 18.39 -29.55
C SER A 652 -6.03 17.15 -29.04
N GLU A 653 -7.32 17.03 -29.34
CA GLU A 653 -8.10 15.84 -28.95
C GLU A 653 -7.59 14.56 -29.63
N ASP A 654 -7.18 14.64 -30.90
CA ASP A 654 -6.57 13.52 -31.64
C ASP A 654 -5.25 13.07 -31.00
N GLU A 655 -4.41 14.02 -30.58
CA GLU A 655 -3.16 13.72 -29.88
C GLU A 655 -3.45 13.05 -28.52
N PHE A 656 -4.44 13.57 -27.78
CA PHE A 656 -4.89 12.97 -26.53
C PHE A 656 -5.35 11.53 -26.72
N ASP A 657 -6.26 11.28 -27.65
CA ASP A 657 -6.82 9.94 -27.88
C ASP A 657 -5.73 8.96 -28.34
N ALA A 658 -4.83 9.39 -29.22
CA ALA A 658 -3.70 8.59 -29.70
C ALA A 658 -2.75 8.16 -28.57
N ILE A 659 -2.43 9.07 -27.65
CA ILE A 659 -1.59 8.75 -26.48
C ILE A 659 -2.37 7.86 -25.50
N ALA A 660 -3.64 8.19 -25.22
CA ALA A 660 -4.47 7.46 -24.29
C ALA A 660 -4.62 5.98 -24.66
N ASP A 661 -4.79 5.69 -25.96
CA ASP A 661 -4.93 4.34 -26.48
C ASP A 661 -3.69 3.46 -26.23
N THR A 662 -2.50 4.06 -26.10
CA THR A 662 -1.27 3.30 -25.77
C THR A 662 -1.27 2.72 -24.34
N PHE A 663 -2.22 3.12 -23.50
CA PHE A 663 -2.36 2.67 -22.11
C PHE A 663 -3.47 1.63 -21.89
N ARG A 664 -4.18 1.22 -22.95
CA ARG A 664 -5.24 0.19 -22.81
C ARG A 664 -4.64 -1.13 -22.36
N ASN A 665 -5.14 -1.66 -21.24
CA ASN A 665 -4.67 -2.94 -20.74
C ASN A 665 -5.21 -4.08 -21.63
N PRO A 666 -4.35 -4.95 -22.19
CA PRO A 666 -4.77 -6.05 -23.07
C PRO A 666 -5.61 -7.12 -22.33
N ARG A 667 -5.63 -7.12 -20.99
CA ARG A 667 -6.53 -7.99 -20.19
C ARG A 667 -7.99 -7.54 -20.26
N VAL A 668 -8.23 -6.28 -20.62
CA VAL A 668 -9.55 -5.63 -20.63
C VAL A 668 -10.00 -5.38 -22.05
N TRP A 669 -9.10 -4.83 -22.88
CA TRP A 669 -9.41 -4.32 -24.20
C TRP A 669 -8.84 -5.21 -25.29
N ARG A 670 -9.64 -5.37 -26.35
CA ARG A 670 -9.22 -5.98 -27.62
C ARG A 670 -9.81 -5.16 -28.77
N ARG A 671 -9.20 -5.28 -29.95
CA ARG A 671 -9.71 -4.67 -31.17
C ARG A 671 -10.56 -5.67 -31.95
N GLU A 672 -11.75 -5.25 -32.36
CA GLU A 672 -12.63 -5.99 -33.27
C GLU A 672 -13.21 -4.98 -34.28
N ASN A 673 -13.02 -5.20 -35.58
CA ASN A 673 -13.53 -4.32 -36.65
C ASN A 673 -13.16 -2.84 -36.44
N ASP A 674 -11.89 -2.56 -36.14
CA ASP A 674 -11.37 -1.22 -35.83
C ASP A 674 -11.97 -0.53 -34.59
N ALA A 675 -12.77 -1.22 -33.79
CA ALA A 675 -13.31 -0.71 -32.53
C ALA A 675 -12.65 -1.37 -31.31
N TRP A 676 -12.49 -0.59 -30.25
CA TRP A 676 -12.12 -1.10 -28.93
C TRP A 676 -13.32 -1.74 -28.25
N VAL A 677 -13.20 -3.03 -27.91
CA VAL A 677 -14.24 -3.77 -27.19
C VAL A 677 -13.67 -4.35 -25.89
N LYS A 678 -14.54 -4.51 -24.89
CA LYS A 678 -14.23 -5.12 -23.59
C LYS A 678 -15.37 -6.00 -23.12
N ASP A 679 -15.04 -6.95 -22.25
CA ASP A 679 -16.07 -7.70 -21.53
C ASP A 679 -16.65 -6.82 -20.40
N ASN A 680 -17.97 -6.73 -20.32
CA ASN A 680 -18.67 -5.93 -19.34
C ASN A 680 -19.18 -6.77 -18.16
N LEU A 681 -19.40 -6.09 -17.05
CA LEU A 681 -20.00 -6.64 -15.83
C LEU A 681 -21.35 -7.34 -16.07
N TRP A 682 -22.06 -6.98 -17.14
CA TRP A 682 -23.40 -7.47 -17.45
C TRP A 682 -23.46 -8.41 -18.66
N ASP A 683 -22.32 -8.83 -19.19
CA ASP A 683 -22.31 -9.83 -20.26
C ASP A 683 -22.60 -11.23 -19.67
N GLU A 684 -23.33 -12.08 -20.39
CA GLU A 684 -23.80 -13.41 -19.93
C GLU A 684 -22.68 -14.35 -19.45
N ARG A 685 -21.43 -14.07 -19.82
CA ARG A 685 -20.23 -14.81 -19.38
C ARG A 685 -19.77 -14.44 -17.96
N ASN A 686 -20.34 -13.39 -17.37
CA ASN A 686 -19.96 -12.80 -16.08
C ASN A 686 -21.11 -12.74 -15.05
N SER A 687 -22.30 -13.25 -15.41
CA SER A 687 -23.53 -13.28 -14.59
C SER A 687 -23.68 -14.57 -13.81
#